data_AF-A0A389MJD0-F1
#
_entry.id   AF-A0A389MJD0-F1
#
_cell.length_a   1.000
_cell.length_b   1.000
_cell.length_c   1.000
_cell.angle_alpha   90.00
_cell.angle_beta   90.00
_cell.angle_gamma   90.00
#
_symmetry.space_group_name_H-M   'P 1'
#
loop_
_entity.id
_entity.type
_entity.pdbx_description
1 polymer ?
#
loop_
_entity_poly.entity_id
_entity_poly.type
_entity_poly.pdbx_seq_one_letter_code
_entity_poly.pdbx_strand_id
1 'polypeptide(L)'
;MAFADCIISARDQGAISREEADDLVNRYERFKRARAGDDRAARADLAADLTEQAERKRRLAELQEAAVTRIEADISGYRTPGGQADILGAVASVLANENARLAGFPSVNGRANAVTGYVHARLEELLHDQRRTWLTGRRPNKMRMDAIVDAAYGGTDDVAARGFWDAYRKVNDELVGLFNAAGGQLREMENFLPQKHDARKLAKAKEARWVEFTLPRLDRERMLDPFTDRPFTDERLREALSVAYRRLVTDGWSDRDPSIQRQGRGALANQRGESRFLIFKDAPAWREYQATFGTADTFATLMDHLSSMAKDVAALERLGPNPAATVEWMKQVVRSEAAKRAIGDESLFDASSPALALAGRLGRDVEQRTMERAEAIQNKGQKLIDSLWGELRGGAKPENMFVADFFAGARNLLTGIQLGSTFWTAAVTDPFIQARARQFSGLPVAKVVASMARQLSGANGREIMRAGIVVEDAMHHLRLDARSAGLLDGAGWTRVLPDRVLAVTGLTPWTQMGRRALAADFMSVAADEMSKAHGEVLPAFRRYLAGYGIGEREWDVIRTARAHEPAAGSAGLLRPVDIADTARSGDAFEIAMRYSEAMHALMEDAVPQGSVSTRAAMRGDSAAGTVMGELRRSMIMYLSFSHSFMTTTLRATAQELGAGTKRGAATYAGTTLIGLTLGGFAAVQIGQLLGGKDLAPANSAETWVSAMLKGGGLGLYGDYLLADTSKITSTPAEKLAGPLFGAFYDALKVAAPGAALRDNEKVNRSDSAVRLLERYMPGANTWYTRLAWQRLVTDQLHYLTNPNAHRTFRERERRLERESGQGYWWAPGETEPRRAPVMATQPAR
;
A
#
# COMPACT_ATOMS: atom_id res chain seq x y z
N MET A 1 23.39 38.65 -41.47
CA MET A 1 22.91 38.70 -40.07
C MET A 1 22.87 37.28 -39.55
N ALA A 2 23.56 36.97 -38.44
CA ALA A 2 23.51 35.62 -37.89
C ALA A 2 22.12 35.37 -37.29
N PHE A 3 21.67 34.11 -37.24
CA PHE A 3 20.36 33.79 -36.69
C PHE A 3 20.23 34.16 -35.21
N ALA A 4 21.32 34.00 -34.43
CA ALA A 4 21.38 34.45 -33.04
C ALA A 4 21.14 35.97 -32.91
N ASP A 5 21.70 36.78 -33.82
CA ASP A 5 21.46 38.24 -33.83
C ASP A 5 19.98 38.57 -34.11
N CYS A 6 19.29 37.74 -34.90
CA CYS A 6 17.86 37.89 -35.16
C CYS A 6 17.03 37.61 -33.90
N ILE A 7 17.39 36.57 -33.12
CA ILE A 7 16.73 36.24 -31.84
C ILE A 7 16.96 37.36 -30.83
N ILE A 8 18.20 37.85 -30.72
CA ILE A 8 18.57 38.96 -29.85
C ILE A 8 17.82 40.24 -30.25
N SER A 9 17.70 40.51 -31.55
CA SER A 9 16.92 41.65 -32.05
C SER A 9 15.42 41.51 -31.71
N ALA A 10 14.85 40.31 -31.82
CA ALA A 10 13.46 40.05 -31.43
C ALA A 10 13.22 40.30 -29.92
N ARG A 11 14.19 39.94 -29.07
CA ARG A 11 14.19 40.28 -27.64
C ARG A 11 14.23 41.79 -27.42
N ASP A 12 15.14 42.48 -28.10
CA ASP A 12 15.33 43.93 -27.93
C ASP A 12 14.11 44.73 -28.42
N GLN A 13 13.34 44.17 -29.36
CA GLN A 13 12.05 44.68 -29.83
C GLN A 13 10.87 44.29 -28.92
N GLY A 14 11.09 43.49 -27.87
CA GLY A 14 10.06 43.03 -26.95
C GLY A 14 9.13 41.95 -27.51
N ALA A 15 9.47 41.32 -28.64
CA ALA A 15 8.66 40.26 -29.25
C ALA A 15 8.78 38.91 -28.50
N ILE A 16 9.89 38.72 -27.79
CA ILE A 16 10.15 37.57 -26.91
C ILE A 16 10.82 38.03 -25.62
N SER A 17 10.63 37.28 -24.53
CA SER A 17 11.29 37.58 -23.26
C SER A 17 12.81 37.32 -23.33
N ARG A 18 13.56 37.91 -22.39
CA ARG A 18 15.01 37.67 -22.27
C ARG A 18 15.33 36.19 -22.03
N GLU A 19 14.58 35.53 -21.16
CA GLU A 19 14.75 34.10 -20.87
C GLU A 19 14.48 33.22 -22.10
N GLU A 20 13.41 33.52 -22.86
CA GLU A 20 13.11 32.80 -24.11
C GLU A 20 14.18 33.02 -25.17
N ALA A 21 14.69 34.25 -25.30
CA ALA A 21 15.77 34.55 -26.24
C ALA A 21 17.06 33.78 -25.90
N ASP A 22 17.44 33.79 -24.62
CA ASP A 22 18.63 33.09 -24.14
C ASP A 22 18.48 31.57 -24.32
N ASP A 23 17.30 30.99 -24.05
CA ASP A 23 17.02 29.56 -24.30
C ASP A 23 17.06 29.22 -25.80
N LEU A 24 16.43 30.03 -26.65
CA LEU A 24 16.42 29.83 -28.10
C LEU A 24 17.83 29.91 -28.69
N VAL A 25 18.65 30.88 -28.26
CA VAL A 25 20.07 30.96 -28.67
C VAL A 25 20.83 29.72 -28.20
N ASN A 26 20.64 29.30 -26.95
CA ASN A 26 21.32 28.11 -26.43
C ASN A 26 20.91 26.81 -27.14
N ARG A 27 19.63 26.65 -27.50
CA ARG A 27 19.15 25.51 -28.30
C ARG A 27 19.68 25.57 -29.72
N TYR A 28 19.63 26.74 -30.34
CA TYR A 28 20.17 26.97 -31.67
C TYR A 28 21.66 26.61 -31.75
N GLU A 29 22.46 27.11 -30.82
CA GLU A 29 23.90 26.81 -30.77
C GLU A 29 24.16 25.33 -30.48
N ARG A 30 23.29 24.66 -29.71
CA ARG A 30 23.36 23.19 -29.52
C ARG A 30 23.11 22.44 -30.82
N PHE A 31 22.06 22.77 -31.57
CA PHE A 31 21.78 22.16 -32.88
C PHE A 31 22.88 22.48 -33.90
N LYS A 32 23.40 23.71 -33.89
CA LYS A 32 24.51 24.13 -34.75
C LYS A 32 25.78 23.32 -34.48
N ARG A 33 26.14 23.13 -33.21
CA ARG A 33 27.26 22.23 -32.83
C ARG A 33 26.99 20.80 -33.27
N ALA A 34 25.76 20.30 -33.07
CA ALA A 34 25.34 18.95 -33.45
C ALA A 34 25.44 18.68 -34.96
N ARG A 35 25.19 19.70 -35.79
CA ARG A 35 25.28 19.64 -37.26
C ARG A 35 26.63 20.11 -37.81
N ALA A 36 27.69 20.02 -37.01
CA ALA A 36 29.05 20.40 -37.40
C ALA A 36 29.16 21.83 -37.97
N GLY A 37 28.32 22.75 -37.50
CA GLY A 37 28.29 24.15 -37.92
C GLY A 37 27.30 24.48 -39.04
N ASP A 38 26.52 23.52 -39.56
CA ASP A 38 25.50 23.77 -40.59
C ASP A 38 24.33 24.60 -40.03
N ASP A 39 24.33 25.88 -40.40
CA ASP A 39 23.37 26.90 -39.98
C ASP A 39 21.95 26.60 -40.50
N ARG A 40 21.82 26.05 -41.72
CA ARG A 40 20.50 25.76 -42.32
C ARG A 40 19.86 24.56 -41.64
N ALA A 41 20.63 23.49 -41.43
CA ALA A 41 20.16 22.30 -40.73
C ALA A 41 19.77 22.63 -39.28
N ALA A 42 20.60 23.40 -38.57
CA ALA A 42 20.31 23.79 -37.19
C ALA A 42 19.03 24.63 -37.02
N ARG A 43 18.74 25.53 -37.97
CA ARG A 43 17.47 26.28 -37.99
C ARG A 43 16.27 25.37 -38.25
N ALA A 44 16.40 24.41 -39.16
CA ALA A 44 15.35 23.45 -39.47
C ALA A 44 15.05 22.55 -38.26
N ASP A 45 16.09 22.04 -37.60
CA ASP A 45 15.96 21.25 -36.37
C ASP A 45 15.33 22.06 -35.25
N LEU A 46 15.74 23.32 -35.06
CA LEU A 46 15.12 24.20 -34.06
C LEU A 46 13.63 24.45 -34.35
N ALA A 47 13.27 24.70 -35.61
CA ALA A 47 11.88 24.90 -36.00
C ALA A 47 11.04 23.63 -35.80
N ALA A 48 11.59 22.46 -36.11
CA ALA A 48 10.95 21.17 -35.85
C ALA A 48 10.76 20.91 -34.34
N ASP A 49 11.80 21.13 -33.53
CA ASP A 49 11.74 21.02 -32.06
C ASP A 49 10.65 21.93 -31.47
N LEU A 50 10.59 23.19 -31.91
CA LEU A 50 9.56 24.12 -31.45
C LEU A 50 8.14 23.69 -31.86
N THR A 51 7.98 23.14 -33.06
CA THR A 51 6.68 22.64 -33.55
C THR A 51 6.23 21.42 -32.74
N GLU A 52 7.11 20.45 -32.54
CA GLU A 52 6.83 19.26 -31.72
C GLU A 52 6.48 19.66 -30.28
N GLN A 53 7.22 20.60 -29.69
CA GLN A 53 6.93 21.10 -28.35
C GLN A 53 5.59 21.83 -28.27
N ALA A 54 5.21 22.59 -29.29
CA ALA A 54 3.92 23.29 -29.34
C ALA A 54 2.75 22.30 -29.44
N GLU A 55 2.82 21.33 -30.35
CA GLU A 55 1.82 20.27 -30.50
C GLU A 55 1.68 19.45 -29.21
N ARG A 56 2.81 19.11 -28.61
CA ARG A 56 2.84 18.41 -27.33
C ARG A 56 2.21 19.24 -26.22
N LYS A 57 2.57 20.52 -26.08
CA LYS A 57 1.99 21.41 -25.08
C LYS A 57 0.47 21.52 -25.23
N ARG A 58 -0.02 21.61 -26.47
CA ARG A 58 -1.45 21.59 -26.78
C ARG A 58 -2.11 20.29 -26.33
N ARG A 59 -1.57 19.13 -26.73
CA ARG A 59 -2.10 17.82 -26.31
C ARG A 59 -2.13 17.67 -24.79
N LEU A 60 -1.09 18.10 -24.08
CA LEU A 60 -1.06 18.04 -22.62
C LEU A 60 -2.09 18.97 -21.98
N ALA A 61 -2.35 20.14 -22.57
CA ALA A 61 -3.40 21.04 -22.11
C ALA A 61 -4.80 20.42 -22.30
N GLU A 62 -5.08 19.82 -23.46
CA GLU A 62 -6.34 19.14 -23.75
C GLU A 62 -6.59 17.96 -22.77
N LEU A 63 -5.56 17.14 -22.53
CA LEU A 63 -5.65 16.04 -21.54
C LEU A 63 -5.85 16.56 -20.10
N GLN A 64 -5.18 17.66 -19.74
CA GLN A 64 -5.32 18.27 -18.43
C GLN A 64 -6.73 18.85 -18.23
N GLU A 65 -7.28 19.53 -19.24
CA GLU A 65 -8.64 20.08 -19.23
C GLU A 65 -9.69 18.99 -19.13
N ALA A 66 -9.56 17.90 -19.91
CA ALA A 66 -10.44 16.75 -19.84
C ALA A 66 -10.42 16.09 -18.45
N ALA A 67 -9.23 15.97 -17.83
CA ALA A 67 -9.10 15.44 -16.49
C ALA A 67 -9.78 16.33 -15.44
N VAL A 68 -9.54 17.66 -15.49
CA VAL A 68 -10.16 18.62 -14.56
C VAL A 68 -11.67 18.64 -14.72
N THR A 69 -12.19 18.70 -15.95
CA THR A 69 -13.64 18.71 -16.24
C THR A 69 -14.32 17.45 -15.67
N ARG A 70 -13.72 16.28 -15.86
CA ARG A 70 -14.22 15.04 -15.29
C ARG A 70 -14.22 15.07 -13.77
N ILE A 71 -13.11 15.49 -13.15
CA ILE A 71 -13.00 15.56 -11.69
C ILE A 71 -14.01 16.57 -11.13
N GLU A 72 -14.21 17.71 -11.79
CA GLU A 72 -15.22 18.71 -11.40
C GLU A 72 -16.63 18.12 -11.41
N ALA A 73 -16.99 17.36 -12.45
CA ALA A 73 -18.26 16.64 -12.52
C ALA A 73 -18.37 15.59 -11.39
N ASP A 74 -17.32 14.80 -11.15
CA ASP A 74 -17.27 13.79 -10.09
C ASP A 74 -17.46 14.43 -8.70
N ILE A 75 -16.73 15.51 -8.40
CA ILE A 75 -16.74 16.12 -7.06
C ILE A 75 -17.98 16.98 -6.79
N SER A 76 -18.53 17.63 -7.82
CA SER A 76 -19.76 18.43 -7.70
C SER A 76 -21.02 17.55 -7.67
N GLY A 77 -20.99 16.41 -8.36
CA GLY A 77 -22.07 15.41 -8.39
C GLY A 77 -22.10 14.50 -7.15
N TYR A 78 -21.00 14.38 -6.42
CA TYR A 78 -20.90 13.50 -5.25
C TYR A 78 -21.93 13.85 -4.16
N ARG A 79 -22.63 12.83 -3.66
CA ARG A 79 -23.54 12.93 -2.53
C ARG A 79 -23.22 11.88 -1.50
N THR A 80 -23.34 12.25 -0.23
CA THR A 80 -23.30 11.29 0.88
C THR A 80 -24.53 10.38 0.83
N PRO A 81 -24.56 9.25 1.55
CA PRO A 81 -25.75 8.42 1.67
C PRO A 81 -26.99 9.17 2.18
N GLY A 82 -26.79 10.27 2.93
CA GLY A 82 -27.85 11.16 3.39
C GLY A 82 -28.32 12.18 2.35
N GLY A 83 -27.81 12.12 1.11
CA GLY A 83 -28.15 13.05 0.03
C GLY A 83 -27.46 14.42 0.11
N GLN A 84 -26.54 14.62 1.04
CA GLN A 84 -25.85 15.90 1.24
C GLN A 84 -24.61 16.00 0.34
N ALA A 85 -24.27 17.20 -0.12
CA ALA A 85 -22.99 17.45 -0.79
C ALA A 85 -21.83 17.32 0.23
N ASP A 86 -20.73 16.70 -0.18
CA ASP A 86 -19.51 16.59 0.64
C ASP A 86 -18.28 16.64 -0.26
N ILE A 87 -17.85 17.85 -0.60
CA ILE A 87 -16.73 18.09 -1.52
C ILE A 87 -15.41 17.48 -1.01
N LEU A 88 -15.18 17.47 0.32
CA LEU A 88 -13.96 16.88 0.87
C LEU A 88 -14.01 15.35 0.75
N GLY A 89 -15.14 14.73 1.07
CA GLY A 89 -15.38 13.31 0.85
C GLY A 89 -15.23 12.92 -0.62
N ALA A 90 -15.71 13.76 -1.53
CA ALA A 90 -15.60 13.57 -2.97
C ALA A 90 -14.13 13.61 -3.44
N VAL A 91 -13.38 14.66 -3.08
CA VAL A 91 -11.94 14.77 -3.41
C VAL A 91 -11.13 13.61 -2.81
N ALA A 92 -11.43 13.21 -1.57
CA ALA A 92 -10.81 12.03 -0.97
C ALA A 92 -11.13 10.75 -1.77
N SER A 93 -12.33 10.66 -2.36
CA SER A 93 -12.75 9.52 -3.20
C SER A 93 -12.04 9.47 -4.53
N VAL A 94 -11.73 10.63 -5.13
CA VAL A 94 -10.94 10.70 -6.37
C VAL A 94 -9.57 10.07 -6.17
N LEU A 95 -8.98 10.26 -4.99
CA LEU A 95 -7.71 9.62 -4.62
C LEU A 95 -7.89 8.15 -4.19
N ALA A 96 -8.88 7.85 -3.35
CA ALA A 96 -9.14 6.50 -2.85
C ALA A 96 -10.63 6.24 -2.58
N ASN A 97 -11.26 5.43 -3.43
CA ASN A 97 -12.62 4.94 -3.25
C ASN A 97 -12.59 3.53 -2.62
N GLU A 98 -12.53 3.47 -1.28
CA GLU A 98 -12.38 2.25 -0.48
C GLU A 98 -13.11 2.40 0.87
N ASN A 99 -13.13 1.34 1.69
CA ASN A 99 -13.83 1.30 2.97
C ASN A 99 -15.34 1.55 2.79
N ALA A 100 -16.00 0.81 1.89
CA ALA A 100 -17.44 0.92 1.59
C ALA A 100 -17.92 2.35 1.23
N ARG A 101 -17.06 3.19 0.63
CA ARG A 101 -17.41 4.57 0.30
C ARG A 101 -18.38 4.68 -0.88
N LEU A 102 -18.23 3.85 -1.91
CA LEU A 102 -19.10 3.78 -3.10
C LEU A 102 -19.34 5.16 -3.75
N ALA A 103 -18.26 5.81 -4.18
CA ALA A 103 -18.31 7.21 -4.62
C ALA A 103 -19.06 7.49 -5.94
N GLY A 104 -19.32 6.46 -6.75
CA GLY A 104 -19.94 6.60 -8.06
C GLY A 104 -18.95 6.70 -9.22
N PHE A 105 -17.65 6.75 -8.91
CA PHE A 105 -16.57 6.92 -9.89
C PHE A 105 -15.27 6.21 -9.44
N PRO A 106 -14.37 5.90 -10.37
CA PRO A 106 -13.09 5.24 -10.06
C PRO A 106 -12.08 6.20 -9.42
N SER A 107 -11.09 5.63 -8.75
CA SER A 107 -10.10 6.36 -7.95
C SER A 107 -8.67 6.09 -8.37
N VAL A 108 -7.72 6.96 -8.00
CA VAL A 108 -6.29 6.75 -8.28
C VAL A 108 -5.79 5.44 -7.66
N ASN A 109 -6.13 5.17 -6.39
CA ASN A 109 -5.75 3.94 -5.70
C ASN A 109 -6.35 2.70 -6.35
N GLY A 110 -7.67 2.74 -6.61
CA GLY A 110 -8.40 1.65 -7.26
C GLY A 110 -7.77 1.32 -8.61
N ARG A 111 -7.54 2.35 -9.44
CA ARG A 111 -6.92 2.21 -10.75
C ARG A 111 -5.53 1.62 -10.68
N ALA A 112 -4.70 2.04 -9.74
CA ALA A 112 -3.37 1.48 -9.54
C ALA A 112 -3.42 -0.01 -9.20
N ASN A 113 -4.36 -0.42 -8.34
CA ASN A 113 -4.56 -1.83 -7.99
C ASN A 113 -5.09 -2.63 -9.19
N ALA A 114 -6.02 -2.07 -9.96
CA ALA A 114 -6.58 -2.71 -11.16
C ALA A 114 -5.51 -2.97 -12.23
N VAL A 115 -4.68 -1.97 -12.55
CA VAL A 115 -3.57 -2.10 -13.51
C VAL A 115 -2.50 -3.06 -12.97
N THR A 116 -2.20 -3.03 -11.67
CA THR A 116 -1.27 -4.00 -11.06
C THR A 116 -1.81 -5.43 -11.15
N GLY A 117 -3.11 -5.63 -10.89
CA GLY A 117 -3.79 -6.90 -11.06
C GLY A 117 -3.74 -7.40 -12.49
N TYR A 118 -3.98 -6.53 -13.47
CA TYR A 118 -3.84 -6.81 -14.91
C TYR A 118 -2.42 -7.26 -15.29
N VAL A 119 -1.39 -6.58 -14.78
CA VAL A 119 0.02 -6.97 -14.93
C VAL A 119 0.25 -8.36 -14.33
N HIS A 120 -0.24 -8.61 -13.12
CA HIS A 120 -0.07 -9.90 -12.45
C HIS A 120 -0.78 -11.05 -13.16
N ALA A 121 -1.95 -10.81 -13.76
CA ALA A 121 -2.64 -11.80 -14.59
C ALA A 121 -1.77 -12.24 -15.78
N ARG A 122 -1.24 -11.27 -16.54
CA ARG A 122 -0.40 -11.53 -17.73
C ARG A 122 0.92 -12.21 -17.40
N LEU A 123 1.38 -12.07 -16.15
CA LEU A 123 2.61 -12.69 -15.66
C LEU A 123 2.34 -13.86 -14.68
N GLU A 124 1.11 -14.39 -14.60
CA GLU A 124 0.73 -15.36 -13.55
C GLU A 124 1.65 -16.57 -13.50
N GLU A 125 1.88 -17.20 -14.65
CA GLU A 125 2.72 -18.39 -14.73
C GLU A 125 4.14 -18.11 -14.25
N LEU A 126 4.64 -16.90 -14.53
CA LEU A 126 5.94 -16.43 -14.09
C LEU A 126 5.98 -16.18 -12.58
N LEU A 127 4.95 -15.54 -12.03
CA LEU A 127 4.81 -15.29 -10.59
C LEU A 127 4.71 -16.61 -9.82
N HIS A 128 4.01 -17.60 -10.38
CA HIS A 128 3.90 -18.93 -9.81
C HIS A 128 5.27 -19.63 -9.74
N ASP A 129 6.04 -19.62 -10.82
CA ASP A 129 7.36 -20.26 -10.89
C ASP A 129 8.41 -19.60 -9.97
N GLN A 130 8.30 -18.28 -9.76
CA GLN A 130 9.24 -17.50 -8.96
C GLN A 130 8.85 -17.35 -7.49
N ARG A 131 7.78 -18.03 -7.07
CA ARG A 131 7.34 -18.03 -5.67
C ARG A 131 8.42 -18.60 -4.76
N ARG A 132 8.55 -18.01 -3.58
CA ARG A 132 9.42 -18.53 -2.54
C ARG A 132 8.79 -19.77 -1.92
N THR A 133 9.61 -20.73 -1.51
CA THR A 133 9.16 -21.85 -0.68
C THR A 133 8.58 -21.31 0.62
N TRP A 134 7.47 -21.92 1.07
CA TRP A 134 6.74 -21.46 2.24
C TRP A 134 7.62 -21.47 3.51
N LEU A 135 8.40 -22.54 3.72
CA LEU A 135 9.23 -22.73 4.91
C LEU A 135 10.55 -21.94 4.88
N THR A 136 11.36 -22.11 3.83
CA THR A 136 12.73 -21.56 3.79
C THR A 136 12.81 -20.18 3.17
N GLY A 137 11.74 -19.71 2.51
CA GLY A 137 11.73 -18.44 1.80
C GLY A 137 12.71 -18.37 0.63
N ARG A 138 13.25 -19.50 0.20
CA ARG A 138 14.17 -19.59 -0.93
C ARG A 138 13.37 -19.69 -2.22
N ARG A 139 13.85 -19.06 -3.29
CA ARG A 139 13.35 -19.34 -4.64
C ARG A 139 14.09 -20.58 -5.14
N PRO A 140 13.40 -21.70 -5.42
CA PRO A 140 14.07 -22.89 -5.94
C PRO A 140 14.78 -22.61 -7.27
N ASN A 141 14.27 -21.67 -8.07
CA ASN A 141 14.78 -21.33 -9.41
C ASN A 141 15.63 -20.05 -9.45
N LYS A 142 16.40 -19.73 -8.40
CA LYS A 142 17.24 -18.51 -8.35
C LYS A 142 18.25 -18.42 -9.53
N MET A 143 18.63 -19.57 -10.09
CA MET A 143 19.58 -19.68 -11.20
C MET A 143 18.99 -19.28 -12.57
N ARG A 144 17.64 -19.19 -12.72
CA ARG A 144 16.97 -18.70 -13.95
C ARG A 144 17.00 -17.17 -14.10
N MET A 145 17.37 -16.43 -13.04
CA MET A 145 17.40 -14.96 -13.08
C MET A 145 18.52 -14.41 -13.96
N ASP A 146 19.69 -15.05 -13.93
CA ASP A 146 20.80 -14.69 -14.82
C ASP A 146 20.42 -15.00 -16.27
N ALA A 147 19.83 -16.19 -16.51
CA ALA A 147 19.33 -16.57 -17.83
C ALA A 147 18.24 -15.64 -18.39
N ILE A 148 17.43 -14.98 -17.55
CA ILE A 148 16.46 -13.94 -17.97
C ILE A 148 17.18 -12.66 -18.40
N VAL A 149 18.20 -12.24 -17.64
CA VAL A 149 19.03 -11.09 -18.05
C VAL A 149 19.74 -11.44 -19.36
N ASP A 150 20.30 -12.63 -19.48
CA ASP A 150 20.98 -13.05 -20.70
C ASP A 150 19.98 -13.12 -21.88
N ALA A 151 18.73 -13.58 -21.65
CA ALA A 151 17.64 -13.52 -22.63
C ALA A 151 17.35 -12.09 -23.13
N ALA A 152 17.38 -11.09 -22.23
CA ALA A 152 17.16 -9.69 -22.58
C ALA A 152 18.22 -9.12 -23.54
N TYR A 153 19.40 -9.74 -23.59
CA TYR A 153 20.47 -9.42 -24.53
C TYR A 153 20.61 -10.46 -25.65
N GLY A 154 19.60 -11.32 -25.85
CA GLY A 154 19.56 -12.31 -26.93
C GLY A 154 20.37 -13.59 -26.67
N GLY A 155 20.95 -13.77 -25.48
CA GLY A 155 21.80 -14.92 -25.15
C GLY A 155 21.15 -15.83 -24.11
N THR A 156 20.35 -16.82 -24.49
CA THR A 156 19.98 -17.90 -23.57
C THR A 156 19.47 -19.12 -24.33
N ASP A 157 19.84 -20.32 -23.91
CA ASP A 157 19.23 -21.57 -24.41
C ASP A 157 18.06 -22.03 -23.52
N ASP A 158 17.81 -21.35 -22.39
CA ASP A 158 16.69 -21.63 -21.51
C ASP A 158 15.40 -21.07 -22.10
N VAL A 159 14.62 -21.96 -22.72
CA VAL A 159 13.29 -21.68 -23.31
C VAL A 159 12.38 -20.97 -22.30
N ALA A 160 12.45 -21.36 -21.04
CA ALA A 160 11.59 -20.83 -20.00
C ALA A 160 12.07 -19.46 -19.50
N ALA A 161 13.37 -19.13 -19.60
CA ALA A 161 13.87 -17.78 -19.37
C ALA A 161 13.53 -16.84 -20.54
N ARG A 162 13.56 -17.33 -21.78
CA ARG A 162 13.14 -16.58 -22.97
C ARG A 162 11.64 -16.26 -22.93
N GLY A 163 10.81 -17.25 -22.65
CA GLY A 163 9.37 -17.04 -22.48
C GLY A 163 9.04 -16.05 -21.35
N PHE A 164 9.82 -16.05 -20.27
CA PHE A 164 9.69 -15.03 -19.21
C PHE A 164 9.98 -13.63 -19.75
N TRP A 165 11.09 -13.46 -20.46
CA TRP A 165 11.49 -12.16 -21.00
C TRP A 165 10.45 -11.61 -21.99
N ASP A 166 9.95 -12.47 -22.89
CA ASP A 166 8.95 -12.08 -23.88
C ASP A 166 7.64 -11.62 -23.23
N ALA A 167 7.17 -12.34 -22.21
CA ALA A 167 5.98 -11.98 -21.46
C ALA A 167 6.18 -10.66 -20.68
N TYR A 168 7.33 -10.49 -20.03
CA TYR A 168 7.69 -9.24 -19.35
C TYR A 168 7.72 -8.06 -20.32
N ARG A 169 8.41 -8.20 -21.46
CA ARG A 169 8.56 -7.16 -22.48
C ARG A 169 7.20 -6.71 -23.00
N LYS A 170 6.34 -7.66 -23.36
CA LYS A 170 4.98 -7.37 -23.82
C LYS A 170 4.20 -6.53 -22.80
N VAL A 171 4.22 -6.91 -21.52
CA VAL A 171 3.52 -6.16 -20.47
C VAL A 171 4.15 -4.79 -20.23
N ASN A 172 5.47 -4.67 -20.26
CA ASN A 172 6.14 -3.37 -20.18
C ASN A 172 5.74 -2.45 -21.34
N ASP A 173 5.69 -2.97 -22.57
CA ASP A 173 5.33 -2.20 -23.76
C ASP A 173 3.87 -1.73 -23.69
N GLU A 174 2.95 -2.58 -23.23
CA GLU A 174 1.56 -2.19 -22.93
C GLU A 174 1.48 -1.04 -21.90
N LEU A 175 2.24 -1.12 -20.80
CA LEU A 175 2.27 -0.05 -19.79
C LEU A 175 2.90 1.25 -20.32
N VAL A 176 3.89 1.16 -21.20
CA VAL A 176 4.49 2.32 -21.87
C VAL A 176 3.46 2.98 -22.78
N GLY A 177 2.70 2.19 -23.54
CA GLY A 177 1.59 2.66 -24.36
C GLY A 177 0.54 3.41 -23.53
N LEU A 178 0.10 2.82 -22.41
CA LEU A 178 -0.85 3.47 -21.50
C LEU A 178 -0.29 4.76 -20.89
N PHE A 179 0.99 4.76 -20.48
CA PHE A 179 1.65 5.94 -19.93
C PHE A 179 1.73 7.08 -20.95
N ASN A 180 2.09 6.77 -22.19
CA ASN A 180 2.18 7.74 -23.28
C ASN A 180 0.80 8.25 -23.72
N ALA A 181 -0.22 7.37 -23.75
CA ALA A 181 -1.59 7.74 -24.04
C ALA A 181 -2.12 8.76 -23.02
N ALA A 182 -1.80 8.58 -21.74
CA ALA A 182 -2.18 9.46 -20.63
C ALA A 182 -1.34 10.76 -20.53
N GLY A 183 -0.51 11.06 -21.54
CA GLY A 183 0.27 12.30 -21.63
C GLY A 183 1.72 12.18 -21.17
N GLY A 184 2.18 10.98 -20.80
CA GLY A 184 3.58 10.71 -20.57
C GLY A 184 4.44 10.74 -21.84
N GLN A 185 5.76 10.85 -21.67
CA GLN A 185 6.71 10.71 -22.76
C GLN A 185 7.78 9.68 -22.42
N LEU A 186 7.61 8.49 -22.98
CA LEU A 186 8.53 7.39 -22.87
C LEU A 186 8.81 6.82 -24.25
N ARG A 187 10.10 6.79 -24.64
CA ARG A 187 10.53 6.11 -25.86
C ARG A 187 10.28 4.61 -25.73
N GLU A 188 9.73 4.01 -26.79
CA GLU A 188 9.65 2.56 -26.94
C GLU A 188 11.03 1.97 -27.20
N MET A 189 11.34 0.83 -26.60
CA MET A 189 12.67 0.24 -26.65
C MET A 189 12.54 -1.28 -26.72
N GLU A 190 13.00 -1.86 -27.81
CA GLU A 190 12.78 -3.27 -28.17
C GLU A 190 13.34 -4.29 -27.15
N ASN A 191 14.24 -3.89 -26.26
CA ASN A 191 14.75 -4.73 -25.17
C ASN A 191 15.13 -3.90 -23.93
N PHE A 192 14.17 -3.17 -23.36
CA PHE A 192 14.43 -2.36 -22.17
C PHE A 192 14.48 -3.18 -20.89
N LEU A 193 15.67 -3.30 -20.31
CA LEU A 193 15.87 -3.90 -18.98
C LEU A 193 15.99 -2.79 -17.92
N PRO A 194 15.00 -2.63 -17.01
CA PRO A 194 15.02 -1.56 -16.02
C PRO A 194 16.19 -1.71 -15.05
N GLN A 195 16.63 -0.59 -14.49
CA GLN A 195 17.69 -0.56 -13.49
C GLN A 195 17.16 0.02 -12.18
N LYS A 196 17.78 -0.38 -11.08
CA LYS A 196 17.46 0.15 -9.75
C LYS A 196 18.71 0.78 -9.17
N HIS A 197 18.63 2.02 -8.72
CA HIS A 197 19.76 2.76 -8.19
C HIS A 197 19.64 2.92 -6.68
N ASP A 198 20.65 2.47 -5.92
CA ASP A 198 20.76 2.76 -4.49
C ASP A 198 21.56 4.05 -4.30
N ALA A 199 20.85 5.15 -4.05
CA ALA A 199 21.45 6.47 -3.83
C ALA A 199 22.54 6.46 -2.74
N ARG A 200 22.47 5.57 -1.73
CA ARG A 200 23.50 5.46 -0.68
C ARG A 200 24.78 4.84 -1.21
N LYS A 201 24.66 3.77 -2.01
CA LYS A 201 25.82 3.15 -2.65
C LYS A 201 26.48 4.11 -3.63
N LEU A 202 25.68 4.84 -4.41
CA LEU A 202 26.14 5.88 -5.32
C LEU A 202 26.85 7.02 -4.60
N ALA A 203 26.23 7.58 -3.55
CA ALA A 203 26.83 8.65 -2.74
C ALA A 203 28.14 8.20 -2.08
N LYS A 204 28.18 6.98 -1.53
CA LYS A 204 29.39 6.40 -0.93
C LYS A 204 30.51 6.18 -1.96
N ALA A 205 30.15 5.77 -3.18
CA ALA A 205 31.13 5.54 -4.25
C ALA A 205 31.74 6.83 -4.80
N LYS A 206 31.01 7.96 -4.69
CA LYS A 206 31.32 9.26 -5.31
C LYS A 206 31.20 9.24 -6.83
N GLU A 207 31.02 10.43 -7.41
CA GLU A 207 30.72 10.63 -8.84
C GLU A 207 31.79 10.04 -9.76
N ALA A 208 33.06 10.42 -9.58
CA ALA A 208 34.16 10.02 -10.45
C ALA A 208 34.26 8.49 -10.59
N ARG A 209 34.24 7.77 -9.46
CA ARG A 209 34.26 6.30 -9.44
C ARG A 209 33.05 5.70 -10.13
N TRP A 210 31.87 6.29 -9.95
CA TRP A 210 30.65 5.80 -10.59
C TRP A 210 30.70 5.98 -12.11
N VAL A 211 31.15 7.15 -12.59
CA VAL A 211 31.31 7.43 -14.03
C VAL A 211 32.33 6.48 -14.64
N GLU A 212 33.53 6.35 -14.04
CA GLU A 212 34.58 5.45 -14.51
C GLU A 212 34.14 3.98 -14.54
N PHE A 213 33.38 3.54 -13.53
CA PHE A 213 32.84 2.19 -13.50
C PHE A 213 31.76 1.98 -14.57
N THR A 214 30.88 2.96 -14.78
CA THR A 214 29.70 2.80 -15.63
C THR A 214 30.04 2.93 -17.10
N LEU A 215 30.90 3.89 -17.48
CA LEU A 215 31.23 4.20 -18.87
C LEU A 215 31.60 2.98 -19.75
N PRO A 216 32.53 2.07 -19.36
CA PRO A 216 32.91 0.92 -20.19
C PRO A 216 31.85 -0.19 -20.29
N ARG A 217 30.76 -0.06 -19.53
CA ARG A 217 29.66 -1.03 -19.44
C ARG A 217 28.44 -0.63 -20.28
N LEU A 218 28.44 0.58 -20.84
CA LEU A 218 27.34 1.12 -21.62
C LEU A 218 27.43 0.76 -23.10
N ASP A 219 26.27 0.61 -23.73
CA ASP A 219 26.10 0.46 -25.17
C ASP A 219 26.12 1.84 -25.82
N ARG A 220 27.26 2.19 -26.43
CA ARG A 220 27.46 3.52 -27.00
C ARG A 220 26.70 3.73 -28.30
N GLU A 221 26.42 2.66 -29.03
CA GLU A 221 25.74 2.71 -30.33
C GLU A 221 24.24 2.97 -30.13
N ARG A 222 23.64 2.37 -29.10
CA ARG A 222 22.22 2.55 -28.76
C ARG A 222 21.93 3.82 -27.97
N MET A 223 22.94 4.38 -27.29
CA MET A 223 22.84 5.65 -26.59
C MET A 223 23.11 6.81 -27.56
N LEU A 224 22.04 7.25 -28.22
CA LEU A 224 22.07 8.39 -29.13
C LEU A 224 21.92 9.71 -28.37
N ASP A 225 22.69 10.71 -28.76
CA ASP A 225 22.55 12.07 -28.27
C ASP A 225 21.28 12.69 -28.89
N PRO A 226 20.32 13.15 -28.07
CA PRO A 226 19.03 13.64 -28.54
C PRO A 226 19.12 14.87 -29.45
N PHE A 227 20.26 15.57 -29.48
CA PHE A 227 20.47 16.73 -30.35
C PHE A 227 21.05 16.37 -31.73
N THR A 228 21.74 15.24 -31.84
CA THR A 228 22.43 14.83 -33.08
C THR A 228 21.80 13.62 -33.75
N ASP A 229 21.03 12.84 -32.99
CA ASP A 229 20.58 11.49 -33.33
C ASP A 229 21.74 10.54 -33.70
N ARG A 230 22.93 10.81 -33.13
CA ARG A 230 24.17 10.03 -33.30
C ARG A 230 24.69 9.55 -31.95
N PRO A 231 25.55 8.51 -31.91
CA PRO A 231 26.22 8.08 -30.68
C PRO A 231 26.95 9.22 -29.95
N PHE A 232 26.88 9.23 -28.62
CA PHE A 232 27.59 10.23 -27.81
C PHE A 232 29.11 10.18 -28.01
N THR A 233 29.77 11.35 -28.02
CA THR A 233 31.22 11.44 -27.84
C THR A 233 31.62 11.10 -26.40
N ASP A 234 32.90 10.78 -26.18
CA ASP A 234 33.46 10.46 -24.85
C ASP A 234 33.22 11.57 -23.83
N GLU A 235 33.49 12.81 -24.21
CA GLU A 235 33.36 13.99 -23.36
C GLU A 235 31.88 14.24 -23.02
N ARG A 236 31.02 14.18 -24.04
CA ARG A 236 29.59 14.46 -23.89
C ARG A 236 28.88 13.37 -23.06
N LEU A 237 29.27 12.11 -23.24
CA LEU A 237 28.74 11.02 -22.44
C LEU A 237 29.16 11.15 -20.96
N ARG A 238 30.41 11.54 -20.67
CA ARG A 238 30.86 11.80 -19.30
C ARG A 238 30.08 12.95 -18.64
N GLU A 239 29.82 14.03 -19.39
CA GLU A 239 29.00 15.14 -18.91
C GLU A 239 27.55 14.69 -18.63
N ALA A 240 26.94 13.94 -19.55
CA ALA A 240 25.59 13.41 -19.36
C ALA A 240 25.51 12.45 -18.16
N LEU A 241 26.53 11.61 -17.95
CA LEU A 241 26.64 10.75 -16.78
C LEU A 241 26.82 11.55 -15.49
N SER A 242 27.61 12.63 -15.49
CA SER A 242 27.72 13.53 -14.33
C SER A 242 26.36 14.12 -13.92
N VAL A 243 25.57 14.56 -14.90
CA VAL A 243 24.21 15.05 -14.66
C VAL A 243 23.31 13.93 -14.11
N ALA A 244 23.34 12.75 -14.74
CA ALA A 244 22.59 11.59 -14.28
C ALA A 244 22.94 11.20 -12.83
N TYR A 245 24.23 11.17 -12.46
CA TYR A 245 24.69 10.88 -11.10
C TYR A 245 24.10 11.87 -10.09
N ARG A 246 24.22 13.17 -10.36
CA ARG A 246 23.70 14.22 -9.48
C ARG A 246 22.20 14.09 -9.29
N ARG A 247 21.45 13.82 -10.36
CA ARG A 247 20.00 13.57 -10.28
C ARG A 247 19.66 12.32 -9.47
N LEU A 248 20.36 11.21 -9.70
CA LEU A 248 20.13 9.94 -8.98
C LEU A 248 20.41 10.06 -7.48
N VAL A 249 21.49 10.76 -7.08
CA VAL A 249 21.86 10.93 -5.67
C VAL A 249 20.98 11.97 -4.97
N THR A 250 20.69 13.09 -5.64
CA THR A 250 19.94 14.20 -5.02
C THR A 250 18.42 14.07 -5.15
N ASP A 251 17.93 13.15 -5.98
CA ASP A 251 16.53 13.10 -6.43
C ASP A 251 16.12 14.32 -7.26
N GLY A 252 16.98 14.66 -8.23
CA GLY A 252 16.76 15.76 -9.17
C GLY A 252 16.74 17.16 -8.53
N TRP A 253 17.06 17.28 -7.25
CA TRP A 253 17.18 18.58 -6.57
C TRP A 253 18.40 19.36 -7.04
N SER A 254 19.42 18.69 -7.58
CA SER A 254 20.58 19.34 -8.18
C SER A 254 20.25 20.27 -9.35
N ASP A 255 19.11 20.04 -10.01
CA ASP A 255 18.73 20.70 -11.25
C ASP A 255 17.60 21.72 -11.04
N ARG A 256 17.28 22.01 -9.76
CA ARG A 256 16.23 22.96 -9.41
C ARG A 256 16.83 24.28 -8.97
N ASP A 257 16.36 25.34 -9.61
CA ASP A 257 16.61 26.68 -9.13
C ASP A 257 15.75 26.95 -7.89
N PRO A 258 16.34 27.47 -6.79
CA PRO A 258 15.58 27.92 -5.65
C PRO A 258 14.58 29.01 -6.09
N SER A 259 13.29 28.77 -5.84
CA SER A 259 12.23 29.73 -6.16
C SER A 259 11.47 30.12 -4.89
N ILE A 260 11.01 31.38 -4.84
CA ILE A 260 10.10 31.87 -3.80
C ILE A 260 8.75 31.14 -3.88
N GLN A 261 8.38 30.67 -5.08
CA GLN A 261 7.19 29.85 -5.27
C GLN A 261 7.52 28.37 -5.01
N ARG A 262 6.61 27.68 -4.32
CA ARG A 262 6.77 26.24 -4.01
C ARG A 262 6.75 25.40 -5.28
N GLN A 263 7.92 25.08 -5.83
CA GLN A 263 8.05 24.22 -7.01
C GLN A 263 7.98 22.72 -6.62
N GLY A 264 7.09 21.98 -7.30
CA GLY A 264 7.00 20.52 -7.18
C GLY A 264 8.09 19.78 -7.97
N ARG A 265 7.99 18.46 -8.09
CA ARG A 265 8.94 17.62 -8.89
C ARG A 265 8.80 17.79 -10.42
N GLY A 266 8.12 18.83 -10.92
CA GLY A 266 7.67 18.92 -12.31
C GLY A 266 6.53 17.94 -12.64
N ALA A 267 5.99 18.02 -13.87
CA ALA A 267 4.89 17.15 -14.31
C ALA A 267 5.33 15.68 -14.37
N LEU A 268 4.49 14.76 -13.87
CA LEU A 268 4.77 13.32 -13.85
C LEU A 268 5.06 12.77 -15.25
N ALA A 269 4.37 13.33 -16.26
CA ALA A 269 4.57 13.03 -17.67
C ALA A 269 6.04 13.06 -18.13
N ASN A 270 6.89 13.84 -17.45
CA ASN A 270 8.30 14.04 -17.81
C ASN A 270 9.29 13.27 -16.94
N GLN A 271 8.83 12.60 -15.87
CA GLN A 271 9.73 12.11 -14.81
C GLN A 271 10.42 10.76 -15.12
N ARG A 272 9.98 10.00 -16.14
CA ARG A 272 10.47 8.63 -16.37
C ARG A 272 11.59 8.50 -17.40
N GLY A 273 11.84 9.52 -18.22
CA GLY A 273 12.85 9.45 -19.29
C GLY A 273 14.25 9.11 -18.80
N GLU A 274 14.61 9.55 -17.60
CA GLU A 274 15.95 9.35 -17.00
C GLU A 274 16.26 7.89 -16.65
N SER A 275 15.24 7.12 -16.24
CA SER A 275 15.40 5.69 -15.91
C SER A 275 15.74 4.81 -17.13
N ARG A 276 15.65 5.38 -18.33
CA ARG A 276 15.94 4.74 -19.61
C ARG A 276 17.17 5.30 -20.31
N PHE A 277 17.94 6.14 -19.62
CA PHE A 277 19.15 6.73 -20.17
C PHE A 277 20.29 5.72 -20.26
N LEU A 278 20.53 4.94 -19.20
CA LEU A 278 21.62 3.96 -19.18
C LEU A 278 21.20 2.70 -19.95
N ILE A 279 21.88 2.44 -21.07
CA ILE A 279 21.76 1.21 -21.84
C ILE A 279 23.06 0.45 -21.67
N PHE A 280 23.00 -0.76 -21.10
CA PHE A 280 24.18 -1.60 -20.92
C PHE A 280 24.44 -2.40 -22.19
N LYS A 281 25.72 -2.69 -22.47
CA LYS A 281 26.13 -3.39 -23.70
C LYS A 281 25.84 -4.89 -23.68
N ASP A 282 25.81 -5.49 -22.49
CA ASP A 282 25.62 -6.93 -22.31
C ASP A 282 25.07 -7.27 -20.91
N ALA A 283 24.67 -8.52 -20.74
CA ALA A 283 24.12 -9.04 -19.49
C ALA A 283 25.12 -8.99 -18.31
N PRO A 284 26.40 -9.37 -18.46
CA PRO A 284 27.40 -9.23 -17.39
C PRO A 284 27.53 -7.78 -16.89
N ALA A 285 27.62 -6.81 -17.80
CA ALA A 285 27.75 -5.39 -17.48
C ALA A 285 26.56 -4.88 -16.65
N TRP A 286 25.33 -5.27 -17.03
CA TRP A 286 24.14 -4.93 -16.26
C TRP A 286 24.16 -5.58 -14.86
N ARG A 287 24.50 -6.87 -14.76
CA ARG A 287 24.55 -7.59 -13.48
C ARG A 287 25.57 -7.01 -12.51
N GLU A 288 26.78 -6.71 -13.00
CA GLU A 288 27.83 -6.07 -12.21
C GLU A 288 27.42 -4.69 -11.69
N TYR A 289 26.75 -3.89 -12.54
CA TYR A 289 26.22 -2.60 -12.14
C TYR A 289 25.18 -2.73 -11.03
N GLN A 290 24.20 -3.62 -11.21
CA GLN A 290 23.14 -3.85 -10.23
C GLN A 290 23.67 -4.41 -8.91
N ALA A 291 24.67 -5.29 -8.93
CA ALA A 291 25.34 -5.76 -7.70
C ALA A 291 26.03 -4.60 -6.95
N THR A 292 26.73 -3.74 -7.70
CA THR A 292 27.57 -2.68 -7.14
C THR A 292 26.79 -1.46 -6.69
N PHE A 293 25.89 -0.94 -7.52
CA PHE A 293 25.20 0.34 -7.30
C PHE A 293 23.68 0.22 -7.18
N GLY A 294 23.13 -0.96 -7.43
CA GLY A 294 21.70 -1.22 -7.39
C GLY A 294 21.33 -2.36 -6.46
N THR A 295 20.50 -3.26 -6.98
CA THR A 295 20.14 -4.49 -6.29
C THR A 295 20.38 -5.76 -7.11
N ALA A 296 20.91 -6.80 -6.46
CA ALA A 296 21.23 -8.09 -7.08
C ALA A 296 20.02 -9.03 -7.28
N ASP A 297 18.78 -8.58 -7.02
CA ASP A 297 17.58 -9.40 -7.29
C ASP A 297 16.88 -8.84 -8.53
N THR A 298 17.09 -9.52 -9.66
CA THR A 298 16.53 -9.17 -10.97
C THR A 298 15.01 -9.17 -10.93
N PHE A 299 14.37 -10.23 -10.41
CA PHE A 299 12.92 -10.32 -10.32
C PHE A 299 12.31 -9.12 -9.60
N ALA A 300 12.87 -8.76 -8.44
CA ALA A 300 12.40 -7.59 -7.70
C ALA A 300 12.55 -6.31 -8.54
N THR A 301 13.66 -6.14 -9.27
CA THR A 301 13.88 -4.96 -10.14
C THR A 301 12.84 -4.87 -11.26
N LEU A 302 12.55 -5.99 -11.93
CA LEU A 302 11.58 -6.06 -13.03
C LEU A 302 10.17 -5.75 -12.54
N MET A 303 9.75 -6.40 -11.48
CA MET A 303 8.39 -6.25 -10.94
C MET A 303 8.21 -4.89 -10.25
N ASP A 304 9.22 -4.37 -9.53
CA ASP A 304 9.19 -3.01 -8.98
C ASP A 304 8.91 -1.97 -10.07
N HIS A 305 9.56 -2.12 -11.24
CA HIS A 305 9.36 -1.24 -12.39
C HIS A 305 7.93 -1.30 -12.91
N LEU A 306 7.37 -2.50 -13.11
CA LEU A 306 5.99 -2.66 -13.59
C LEU A 306 4.97 -2.10 -12.59
N SER A 307 5.11 -2.39 -11.29
CA SER A 307 4.20 -1.86 -10.26
C SER A 307 4.34 -0.36 -10.10
N SER A 308 5.54 0.21 -10.28
CA SER A 308 5.75 1.66 -10.30
C SER A 308 5.11 2.30 -11.53
N MET A 309 5.26 1.71 -12.71
CA MET A 309 4.60 2.15 -13.95
C MET A 309 3.08 2.13 -13.81
N ALA A 310 2.51 1.06 -13.25
CA ALA A 310 1.06 0.94 -13.03
C ALA A 310 0.50 2.09 -12.16
N LYS A 311 1.20 2.47 -11.09
CA LYS A 311 0.82 3.62 -10.23
C LYS A 311 0.91 4.95 -10.97
N ASP A 312 1.89 5.11 -11.84
CA ASP A 312 2.05 6.34 -12.61
C ASP A 312 0.99 6.46 -13.71
N VAL A 313 0.70 5.37 -14.42
CA VAL A 313 -0.42 5.27 -15.37
C VAL A 313 -1.72 5.67 -14.67
N ALA A 314 -2.02 5.06 -13.53
CA ALA A 314 -3.21 5.39 -12.75
C ALA A 314 -3.29 6.87 -12.35
N ALA A 315 -2.17 7.47 -11.93
CA ALA A 315 -2.13 8.88 -11.59
C ALA A 315 -2.38 9.78 -12.81
N LEU A 316 -1.77 9.48 -13.96
CA LEU A 316 -1.94 10.25 -15.20
C LEU A 316 -3.36 10.12 -15.77
N GLU A 317 -3.91 8.91 -15.82
CA GLU A 317 -5.26 8.67 -16.34
C GLU A 317 -6.33 9.37 -15.48
N ARG A 318 -6.19 9.29 -14.15
CA ARG A 318 -7.19 9.83 -13.22
C ARG A 318 -7.03 11.32 -12.94
N LEU A 319 -5.80 11.85 -12.92
CA LEU A 319 -5.53 13.24 -12.53
C LEU A 319 -4.96 14.11 -13.67
N GLY A 320 -4.71 13.55 -14.85
CA GLY A 320 -4.13 14.26 -15.99
C GLY A 320 -2.60 14.32 -15.96
N PRO A 321 -1.97 15.00 -16.95
CA PRO A 321 -0.51 14.99 -17.14
C PRO A 321 0.30 15.58 -15.98
N ASN A 322 -0.31 16.46 -15.19
CA ASN A 322 0.30 17.01 -13.97
C ASN A 322 -0.54 16.68 -12.72
N PRO A 323 -0.46 15.44 -12.20
CA PRO A 323 -1.27 15.00 -11.07
C PRO A 323 -1.10 15.85 -9.81
N ALA A 324 0.13 16.35 -9.55
CA ALA A 324 0.40 17.17 -8.38
C ALA A 324 -0.30 18.54 -8.45
N ALA A 325 -0.37 19.15 -9.64
CA ALA A 325 -1.13 20.38 -9.85
C ALA A 325 -2.63 20.15 -9.69
N THR A 326 -3.15 19.04 -10.24
CA THR A 326 -4.57 18.66 -10.08
C THR A 326 -4.94 18.44 -8.61
N VAL A 327 -4.06 17.79 -7.83
CA VAL A 327 -4.28 17.63 -6.38
C VAL A 327 -4.27 18.96 -5.64
N GLU A 328 -3.36 19.88 -5.97
CA GLU A 328 -3.35 21.22 -5.37
C GLU A 328 -4.60 22.03 -5.78
N TRP A 329 -5.06 21.91 -7.03
CA TRP A 329 -6.32 22.49 -7.48
C TRP A 329 -7.51 21.94 -6.68
N MET A 330 -7.62 20.61 -6.51
CA MET A 330 -8.68 20.00 -5.67
C MET A 330 -8.64 20.53 -4.22
N LYS A 331 -7.45 20.76 -3.66
CA LYS A 331 -7.32 21.38 -2.32
C LYS A 331 -7.83 22.82 -2.31
N GLN A 332 -7.57 23.59 -3.36
CA GLN A 332 -8.08 24.95 -3.50
C GLN A 332 -9.61 24.97 -3.68
N VAL A 333 -10.19 24.02 -4.41
CA VAL A 333 -11.65 23.84 -4.49
C VAL A 333 -12.23 23.63 -3.09
N VAL A 334 -11.66 22.71 -2.30
CA VAL A 334 -12.11 22.49 -0.91
C VAL A 334 -11.95 23.74 -0.04
N ARG A 335 -10.85 24.51 -0.19
CA ARG A 335 -10.66 25.80 0.51
C ARG A 335 -11.76 26.78 0.16
N SER A 336 -12.03 26.94 -1.13
CA SER A 336 -13.02 27.87 -1.65
C SER A 336 -14.41 27.52 -1.14
N GLU A 337 -14.81 26.25 -1.24
CA GLU A 337 -16.11 25.79 -0.76
C GLU A 337 -16.24 25.92 0.76
N ALA A 338 -15.19 25.61 1.53
CA ALA A 338 -15.18 25.84 2.97
C ALA A 338 -15.31 27.33 3.32
N ALA A 339 -14.65 28.21 2.58
CA ALA A 339 -14.74 29.66 2.78
C ALA A 339 -16.15 30.20 2.48
N LYS A 340 -16.76 29.79 1.36
CA LYS A 340 -18.17 30.09 1.02
C LYS A 340 -19.10 29.67 2.16
N ARG A 341 -18.93 28.46 2.67
CA ARG A 341 -19.74 27.96 3.80
C ARG A 341 -19.58 28.81 5.05
N ALA A 342 -18.36 29.26 5.32
CA ALA A 342 -18.03 30.02 6.52
C ALA A 342 -18.70 31.42 6.51
N ILE A 343 -18.83 32.03 5.33
CA ILE A 343 -19.52 33.32 5.15
C ILE A 343 -21.04 33.19 4.90
N GLY A 344 -21.57 31.97 4.84
CA GLY A 344 -23.01 31.71 4.69
C GLY A 344 -23.50 31.54 3.26
N ASP A 345 -22.60 31.54 2.27
CA ASP A 345 -22.93 31.30 0.86
C ASP A 345 -23.27 29.83 0.59
N GLU A 346 -23.90 29.57 -0.56
CA GLU A 346 -24.09 28.22 -1.08
C GLU A 346 -22.74 27.53 -1.27
N SER A 347 -22.64 26.31 -0.72
CA SER A 347 -21.38 25.58 -0.67
C SER A 347 -21.63 24.06 -0.69
N LEU A 348 -20.74 23.36 -1.36
CA LEU A 348 -20.66 21.90 -1.40
C LEU A 348 -19.89 21.32 -0.19
N PHE A 349 -19.43 22.16 0.72
CA PHE A 349 -18.67 21.75 1.90
C PHE A 349 -19.57 21.41 3.09
N ASP A 350 -19.50 20.15 3.52
CA ASP A 350 -20.18 19.67 4.71
C ASP A 350 -19.21 19.50 5.90
N ALA A 351 -19.36 20.38 6.90
CA ALA A 351 -18.60 20.33 8.16
C ALA A 351 -18.97 19.12 9.04
N SER A 352 -20.01 18.37 8.70
CA SER A 352 -20.42 17.12 9.34
C SER A 352 -19.94 15.85 8.61
N SER A 353 -19.16 16.01 7.53
CA SER A 353 -18.66 14.91 6.70
C SER A 353 -18.12 13.73 7.54
N PRO A 354 -18.55 12.49 7.25
CA PRO A 354 -18.03 11.28 7.88
C PRO A 354 -16.52 11.08 7.69
N ALA A 355 -15.93 11.63 6.61
CA ALA A 355 -14.49 11.60 6.38
C ALA A 355 -13.72 12.38 7.47
N LEU A 356 -14.34 13.42 8.03
CA LEU A 356 -13.79 14.27 9.09
C LEU A 356 -14.08 13.72 10.50
N ALA A 357 -15.25 13.12 10.72
CA ALA A 357 -15.61 12.48 11.99
C ALA A 357 -14.63 11.36 12.37
N LEU A 358 -14.14 10.64 11.37
CA LEU A 358 -13.19 9.54 11.52
C LEU A 358 -11.73 10.00 11.69
N ALA A 359 -11.38 11.20 11.22
CA ALA A 359 -10.05 11.80 11.36
C ALA A 359 -9.73 12.32 12.78
N GLY A 360 -10.61 12.08 13.75
CA GLY A 360 -10.36 12.30 15.17
C GLY A 360 -10.81 13.67 15.70
N ARG A 361 -11.77 13.59 16.63
CA ARG A 361 -12.26 14.63 17.56
C ARG A 361 -13.04 15.79 16.92
N LEU A 362 -14.34 15.60 16.75
CA LEU A 362 -15.31 16.67 16.93
C LEU A 362 -16.20 16.28 18.11
N GLY A 363 -16.02 16.99 19.23
CA GLY A 363 -16.99 16.98 20.33
C GLY A 363 -18.35 17.44 19.82
N ARG A 364 -19.41 16.88 20.38
CA ARG A 364 -20.82 17.18 20.06
C ARG A 364 -21.32 18.47 20.73
N ASP A 365 -20.44 19.35 21.20
CA ASP A 365 -20.86 20.62 21.77
C ASP A 365 -20.98 21.66 20.65
N VAL A 366 -22.23 21.85 20.23
CA VAL A 366 -22.67 22.71 19.14
C VAL A 366 -23.25 23.96 19.79
N GLU A 367 -22.45 25.00 19.92
CA GLU A 367 -22.87 26.39 19.71
C GLU A 367 -21.65 27.30 19.82
N GLN A 368 -21.48 28.16 18.81
CA GLN A 368 -20.54 29.28 18.72
C GLN A 368 -19.17 29.01 18.08
N ARG A 369 -18.96 29.72 16.95
CA ARG A 369 -17.81 29.86 16.03
C ARG A 369 -17.75 28.88 14.84
N THR A 370 -18.69 29.05 13.91
CA THR A 370 -18.71 28.39 12.58
C THR A 370 -17.44 28.62 11.77
N MET A 371 -16.81 29.81 11.86
CA MET A 371 -15.57 30.15 11.15
C MET A 371 -14.36 29.32 11.63
N GLU A 372 -14.06 29.34 12.93
CA GLU A 372 -12.91 28.61 13.50
C GLU A 372 -13.05 27.09 13.29
N ARG A 373 -14.29 26.58 13.36
CA ARG A 373 -14.59 25.18 13.08
C ARG A 373 -14.42 24.85 11.59
N ALA A 374 -14.92 25.69 10.68
CA ALA A 374 -14.75 25.49 9.24
C ALA A 374 -13.26 25.53 8.84
N GLU A 375 -12.49 26.47 9.39
CA GLU A 375 -11.05 26.59 9.14
C GLU A 375 -10.28 25.38 9.68
N ALA A 376 -10.56 24.95 10.93
CA ALA A 376 -9.92 23.76 11.50
C ALA A 376 -10.24 22.48 10.70
N ILE A 377 -11.48 22.35 10.23
CA ILE A 377 -11.93 21.23 9.40
C ILE A 377 -11.28 21.27 8.02
N GLN A 378 -11.22 22.44 7.38
CA GLN A 378 -10.52 22.65 6.11
C GLN A 378 -9.03 22.34 6.21
N ASN A 379 -8.37 22.75 7.29
CA ASN A 379 -6.95 22.50 7.53
C ASN A 379 -6.69 20.99 7.69
N LYS A 380 -7.55 20.28 8.42
CA LYS A 380 -7.50 18.81 8.52
C LYS A 380 -7.77 18.13 7.18
N GLY A 381 -8.75 18.59 6.42
CA GLY A 381 -9.10 18.05 5.11
C GLY A 381 -7.95 18.14 4.11
N GLN A 382 -7.22 19.26 4.08
CA GLN A 382 -6.02 19.37 3.25
C GLN A 382 -4.90 18.44 3.67
N LYS A 383 -4.67 18.30 4.97
CA LYS A 383 -3.67 17.34 5.49
C LYS A 383 -4.02 15.91 5.11
N LEU A 384 -5.32 15.56 5.12
CA LEU A 384 -5.79 14.26 4.64
C LEU A 384 -5.49 14.08 3.15
N ILE A 385 -5.78 15.09 2.31
CA ILE A 385 -5.49 15.04 0.86
C ILE A 385 -3.99 14.91 0.61
N ASP A 386 -3.16 15.71 1.29
CA ASP A 386 -1.70 15.64 1.20
C ASP A 386 -1.17 14.28 1.68
N SER A 387 -1.76 13.71 2.73
CA SER A 387 -1.39 12.39 3.24
C SER A 387 -1.80 11.27 2.29
N LEU A 388 -3.02 11.33 1.72
CA LEU A 388 -3.50 10.38 0.70
C LEU A 388 -2.58 10.41 -0.52
N TRP A 389 -2.29 11.61 -1.03
CA TRP A 389 -1.39 11.78 -2.16
C TRP A 389 0.03 11.29 -1.84
N GLY A 390 0.52 11.57 -0.63
CA GLY A 390 1.79 11.06 -0.13
C GLY A 390 1.84 9.54 -0.06
N GLU A 391 0.79 8.87 0.41
CA GLU A 391 0.72 7.40 0.45
C GLU A 391 0.69 6.79 -0.95
N LEU A 392 0.00 7.41 -1.92
CA LEU A 392 -0.08 6.95 -3.30
C LEU A 392 1.25 7.11 -4.06
N ARG A 393 1.96 8.21 -3.84
CA ARG A 393 3.24 8.53 -4.50
C ARG A 393 4.48 8.03 -3.77
N GLY A 394 4.30 7.41 -2.61
CA GLY A 394 5.39 6.90 -1.80
C GLY A 394 6.20 8.01 -1.12
N GLY A 395 5.58 8.72 -0.18
CA GLY A 395 6.20 9.47 0.93
C GLY A 395 7.18 10.60 0.59
N ALA A 396 7.29 11.57 1.51
CA ALA A 396 8.47 12.43 1.55
C ALA A 396 9.69 11.63 2.04
N LYS A 397 10.90 12.01 1.61
CA LYS A 397 12.14 11.44 2.15
C LYS A 397 12.16 11.64 3.67
N PRO A 398 12.61 10.64 4.46
CA PRO A 398 12.79 10.82 5.91
C PRO A 398 13.73 11.99 6.21
N GLU A 399 13.39 12.82 7.20
CA GLU A 399 14.25 13.89 7.71
C GLU A 399 15.57 13.31 8.25
N ASN A 400 15.45 12.23 9.03
CA ASN A 400 16.60 11.45 9.48
C ASN A 400 16.42 9.97 9.11
N MET A 401 17.22 9.55 8.15
CA MET A 401 17.16 8.19 7.60
C MET A 401 17.62 7.13 8.61
N PHE A 402 18.54 7.45 9.53
CA PHE A 402 18.98 6.50 10.57
C PHE A 402 17.85 6.21 11.57
N VAL A 403 17.16 7.26 12.04
CA VAL A 403 16.02 7.11 12.95
C VAL A 403 14.90 6.31 12.27
N ALA A 404 14.60 6.62 11.01
CA ALA A 404 13.62 5.87 10.23
C ALA A 404 14.01 4.38 10.11
N ASP A 405 15.25 4.07 9.72
CA ASP A 405 15.75 2.69 9.56
C ASP A 405 15.72 1.91 10.89
N PHE A 406 16.10 2.55 12.00
CA PHE A 406 16.07 1.93 13.33
C PHE A 406 14.64 1.57 13.74
N PHE A 407 13.72 2.53 13.71
CA PHE A 407 12.34 2.31 14.12
C PHE A 407 11.61 1.35 13.19
N ALA A 408 11.91 1.37 11.89
CA ALA A 408 11.37 0.39 10.97
C ALA A 408 11.92 -1.02 11.22
N GLY A 409 13.23 -1.15 11.51
CA GLY A 409 13.81 -2.42 11.93
C GLY A 409 13.19 -2.96 13.22
N ALA A 410 12.93 -2.08 14.19
CA ALA A 410 12.27 -2.42 15.45
C ALA A 410 10.80 -2.84 15.23
N ARG A 411 10.03 -2.10 14.42
CA ARG A 411 8.66 -2.49 14.02
C ARG A 411 8.64 -3.85 13.34
N ASN A 412 9.56 -4.08 12.41
CA ASN A 412 9.69 -5.36 11.74
C ASN A 412 9.96 -6.49 12.73
N LEU A 413 10.93 -6.33 13.63
CA LEU A 413 11.20 -7.33 14.66
C LEU A 413 9.94 -7.62 15.50
N LEU A 414 9.27 -6.57 15.99
CA LEU A 414 8.07 -6.73 16.82
C LEU A 414 6.90 -7.37 16.09
N THR A 415 6.67 -7.00 14.83
CA THR A 415 5.61 -7.61 14.00
C THR A 415 5.84 -9.11 13.86
N GLY A 416 7.07 -9.53 13.55
CA GLY A 416 7.42 -10.95 13.48
C GLY A 416 7.23 -11.69 14.79
N ILE A 417 7.48 -11.04 15.94
CA ILE A 417 7.35 -11.65 17.26
C ILE A 417 5.89 -11.73 17.72
N GLN A 418 5.15 -10.64 17.59
CA GLN A 418 3.82 -10.49 18.20
C GLN A 418 2.71 -11.15 17.39
N LEU A 419 2.86 -11.23 16.06
CA LEU A 419 1.86 -11.85 15.20
C LEU A 419 1.93 -13.40 15.22
N GLY A 420 2.88 -13.99 15.94
CA GLY A 420 3.11 -15.43 16.04
C GLY A 420 1.88 -16.29 16.41
N SER A 421 0.92 -15.70 17.14
CA SER A 421 -0.32 -16.37 17.55
C SER A 421 -1.60 -15.79 16.93
N THR A 422 -1.49 -14.78 16.07
CA THR A 422 -2.66 -14.06 15.54
C THR A 422 -3.47 -14.82 14.50
N PHE A 423 -2.91 -15.90 13.93
CA PHE A 423 -3.62 -16.83 13.04
C PHE A 423 -4.97 -17.26 13.61
N TRP A 424 -5.01 -17.71 14.86
CA TRP A 424 -6.25 -18.23 15.44
C TRP A 424 -7.32 -17.15 15.64
N THR A 425 -6.92 -15.93 15.98
CA THR A 425 -7.85 -14.80 16.04
C THR A 425 -8.46 -14.56 14.65
N ALA A 426 -7.62 -14.43 13.63
CA ALA A 426 -8.06 -14.23 12.25
C ALA A 426 -8.95 -15.39 11.76
N ALA A 427 -8.57 -16.64 12.05
CA ALA A 427 -9.30 -17.82 11.63
C ALA A 427 -10.76 -17.84 12.13
N VAL A 428 -11.01 -17.32 13.34
CA VAL A 428 -12.37 -17.28 13.92
C VAL A 428 -13.10 -15.96 13.67
N THR A 429 -12.41 -14.84 13.43
CA THR A 429 -13.06 -13.54 13.17
C THR A 429 -13.29 -13.27 11.68
N ASP A 430 -12.37 -13.66 10.82
CA ASP A 430 -12.40 -13.34 9.40
C ASP A 430 -13.64 -13.86 8.68
N PRO A 431 -14.15 -15.08 8.93
CA PRO A 431 -15.39 -15.54 8.29
C PRO A 431 -16.58 -14.61 8.55
N PHE A 432 -16.65 -13.98 9.72
CA PHE A 432 -17.70 -13.00 10.04
C PHE A 432 -17.49 -11.68 9.29
N ILE A 433 -16.26 -11.15 9.25
CA ILE A 433 -15.92 -9.93 8.49
C ILE A 433 -16.22 -10.14 7.00
N GLN A 434 -15.79 -11.28 6.47
CA GLN A 434 -16.02 -11.71 5.10
C GLN A 434 -17.50 -11.91 4.77
N ALA A 435 -18.29 -12.45 5.69
CA ALA A 435 -19.74 -12.53 5.54
C ALA A 435 -20.38 -11.13 5.44
N ARG A 436 -19.85 -10.13 6.16
CA ARG A 436 -20.33 -8.73 6.08
C ARG A 436 -20.08 -8.09 4.75
N ALA A 437 -18.84 -8.16 4.29
CA ALA A 437 -18.47 -7.57 3.01
C ALA A 437 -19.30 -8.19 1.87
N ARG A 438 -19.55 -9.51 1.93
CA ARG A 438 -20.43 -10.22 1.00
C ARG A 438 -21.88 -9.73 1.10
N GLN A 439 -22.44 -9.65 2.31
CA GLN A 439 -23.80 -9.13 2.51
C GLN A 439 -23.96 -7.71 1.95
N PHE A 440 -22.98 -6.84 2.18
CA PHE A 440 -23.00 -5.44 1.71
C PHE A 440 -22.95 -5.33 0.18
N SER A 441 -22.10 -6.14 -0.46
CA SER A 441 -21.92 -6.16 -1.92
C SER A 441 -22.92 -7.04 -2.68
N GLY A 442 -23.80 -7.77 -1.97
CA GLY A 442 -24.79 -8.66 -2.60
C GLY A 442 -24.26 -10.05 -2.97
N LEU A 443 -23.11 -10.47 -2.44
CA LEU A 443 -22.56 -11.81 -2.65
C LEU A 443 -23.13 -12.85 -1.66
N PRO A 444 -23.13 -14.15 -2.02
CA PRO A 444 -23.65 -15.22 -1.16
C PRO A 444 -22.91 -15.40 0.17
N VAL A 445 -23.62 -15.26 1.30
CA VAL A 445 -23.04 -15.40 2.66
C VAL A 445 -22.90 -16.85 3.11
N ALA A 446 -23.86 -17.74 2.78
CA ALA A 446 -23.88 -19.11 3.28
C ALA A 446 -22.70 -19.97 2.81
N LYS A 447 -21.99 -19.54 1.76
CA LYS A 447 -20.90 -20.30 1.13
C LYS A 447 -19.50 -19.81 1.52
N VAL A 448 -19.34 -18.88 2.48
CA VAL A 448 -18.03 -18.31 2.85
C VAL A 448 -16.98 -19.38 3.15
N VAL A 449 -17.27 -20.29 4.09
CA VAL A 449 -16.32 -21.34 4.51
C VAL A 449 -16.04 -22.32 3.36
N ALA A 450 -17.07 -22.71 2.61
CA ALA A 450 -16.93 -23.60 1.46
C ALA A 450 -16.11 -22.95 0.33
N SER A 451 -16.32 -21.66 0.06
CA SER A 451 -15.57 -20.90 -0.95
C SER A 451 -14.09 -20.79 -0.56
N MET A 452 -13.80 -20.46 0.71
CA MET A 452 -12.45 -20.48 1.26
C MET A 452 -11.80 -21.86 1.12
N ALA A 453 -12.49 -22.94 1.51
CA ALA A 453 -11.97 -24.29 1.41
C ALA A 453 -11.62 -24.72 -0.03
N ARG A 454 -12.40 -24.29 -1.04
CA ARG A 454 -12.10 -24.57 -2.46
C ARG A 454 -10.79 -23.93 -2.93
N GLN A 455 -10.37 -22.83 -2.30
CA GLN A 455 -9.11 -22.14 -2.63
C GLN A 455 -7.88 -22.85 -2.06
N LEU A 456 -8.04 -23.92 -1.26
CA LEU A 456 -6.92 -24.78 -0.84
C LEU A 456 -6.36 -25.59 -2.00
N SER A 457 -7.14 -25.83 -3.06
CA SER A 457 -6.64 -26.50 -4.26
C SER A 457 -5.73 -25.56 -5.06
N GLY A 458 -4.54 -26.04 -5.42
CA GLY A 458 -3.55 -25.25 -6.16
C GLY A 458 -4.04 -24.78 -7.54
N ALA A 459 -4.89 -25.58 -8.21
CA ALA A 459 -5.45 -25.27 -9.52
C ALA A 459 -6.37 -24.04 -9.48
N ASN A 460 -7.33 -24.02 -8.55
CA ASN A 460 -8.25 -22.89 -8.37
C ASN A 460 -7.47 -21.61 -8.00
N GLY A 461 -6.46 -21.73 -7.13
CA GLY A 461 -5.65 -20.58 -6.73
C GLY A 461 -4.93 -19.92 -7.91
N ARG A 462 -4.38 -20.71 -8.84
CA ARG A 462 -3.71 -20.19 -10.05
C ARG A 462 -4.68 -19.52 -11.00
N GLU A 463 -5.86 -20.10 -11.18
CA GLU A 463 -6.87 -19.55 -12.07
C GLU A 463 -7.37 -18.17 -11.62
N ILE A 464 -7.60 -18.00 -10.32
CA ILE A 464 -7.97 -16.70 -9.77
C ILE A 464 -6.83 -15.68 -9.92
N MET A 465 -5.56 -16.10 -9.83
CA MET A 465 -4.44 -15.21 -10.15
C MET A 465 -4.43 -14.77 -11.61
N ARG A 466 -4.73 -15.67 -12.55
CA ARG A 466 -4.89 -15.35 -13.99
C ARG A 466 -6.04 -14.38 -14.26
N ALA A 467 -7.01 -14.30 -13.35
CA ALA A 467 -8.08 -13.33 -13.46
C ALA A 467 -7.65 -11.89 -13.16
N GLY A 468 -6.48 -11.68 -12.55
CA GLY A 468 -5.91 -10.35 -12.33
C GLY A 468 -6.19 -9.79 -10.94
N ILE A 469 -6.18 -10.66 -9.93
CA ILE A 469 -6.04 -10.21 -8.55
C ILE A 469 -4.60 -9.80 -8.25
N VAL A 470 -4.42 -8.75 -7.45
CA VAL A 470 -3.09 -8.40 -6.93
C VAL A 470 -2.59 -9.54 -6.03
N VAL A 471 -1.62 -10.30 -6.54
CA VAL A 471 -0.84 -11.27 -5.77
C VAL A 471 0.02 -10.54 -4.73
N GLU A 472 -0.44 -10.47 -3.48
CA GLU A 472 0.28 -9.74 -2.42
C GLU A 472 1.62 -10.40 -2.06
N ASP A 473 1.75 -11.72 -2.15
CA ASP A 473 3.06 -12.38 -1.98
C ASP A 473 4.09 -11.78 -2.93
N ALA A 474 3.72 -11.58 -4.21
CA ALA A 474 4.58 -10.92 -5.17
C ALA A 474 4.92 -9.50 -4.71
N MET A 475 3.93 -8.71 -4.27
CA MET A 475 4.09 -7.33 -3.78
C MET A 475 4.92 -7.19 -2.48
N HIS A 476 4.76 -8.08 -1.51
CA HIS A 476 5.58 -8.11 -0.28
C HIS A 476 7.05 -8.42 -0.59
N HIS A 477 7.32 -8.99 -1.76
CA HIS A 477 8.67 -9.24 -2.28
C HIS A 477 9.21 -8.08 -3.14
N LEU A 478 8.38 -7.09 -3.49
CA LEU A 478 8.74 -5.91 -4.27
C LEU A 478 9.30 -4.81 -3.37
N ARG A 479 10.54 -4.43 -3.67
CA ARG A 479 11.31 -3.44 -2.91
C ARG A 479 10.84 -2.07 -3.33
N LEU A 480 9.72 -1.64 -2.80
CA LEU A 480 9.35 -0.23 -2.86
C LEU A 480 10.52 0.61 -2.32
N ASP A 481 11.06 1.51 -3.17
CA ASP A 481 12.26 2.33 -2.88
C ASP A 481 12.10 3.07 -1.54
N ALA A 482 13.20 3.59 -0.98
CA ALA A 482 13.24 4.37 0.26
C ALA A 482 12.23 5.54 0.35
N ARG A 483 11.59 5.90 -0.78
CA ARG A 483 10.47 6.85 -0.88
C ARG A 483 9.14 6.18 -0.53
N SER A 484 8.84 5.05 -1.15
CA SER A 484 7.64 4.24 -0.93
C SER A 484 7.65 3.46 0.41
N ALA A 485 8.48 3.90 1.35
CA ALA A 485 8.63 3.39 2.70
C ALA A 485 7.29 3.38 3.43
N GLY A 486 6.64 2.23 3.43
CA GLY A 486 5.51 1.92 4.30
C GLY A 486 5.96 1.69 5.75
N LEU A 487 5.01 1.34 6.60
CA LEU A 487 5.20 1.12 8.04
C LEU A 487 6.28 0.08 8.40
N LEU A 488 6.69 -0.78 7.45
CA LEU A 488 7.57 -1.94 7.66
C LEU A 488 8.92 -1.86 6.90
N ASP A 489 9.34 -0.67 6.45
CA ASP A 489 10.51 -0.56 5.56
C ASP A 489 11.84 -0.30 6.31
N GLY A 490 12.68 -1.33 6.55
CA GLY A 490 13.94 -1.23 7.35
C GLY A 490 15.12 -2.10 6.86
N ALA A 491 16.26 -2.14 7.55
CA ALA A 491 17.46 -2.87 7.08
C ALA A 491 17.17 -4.34 6.66
N GLY A 492 17.79 -4.81 5.57
CA GLY A 492 17.30 -5.94 4.75
C GLY A 492 16.96 -7.25 5.45
N TRP A 493 17.62 -7.62 6.55
CA TRP A 493 17.31 -8.85 7.31
C TRP A 493 16.05 -8.71 8.19
N THR A 494 15.80 -7.51 8.72
CA THR A 494 14.64 -7.25 9.58
C THR A 494 13.33 -7.42 8.82
N ARG A 495 13.32 -7.11 7.51
CA ARG A 495 12.15 -7.24 6.63
C ARG A 495 11.72 -8.69 6.37
N VAL A 496 12.68 -9.63 6.33
CA VAL A 496 12.38 -11.04 6.01
C VAL A 496 11.69 -11.72 7.19
N LEU A 497 11.98 -11.30 8.42
CA LEU A 497 11.50 -11.96 9.62
C LEU A 497 9.96 -11.94 9.75
N PRO A 498 9.24 -10.80 9.66
CA PRO A 498 7.78 -10.77 9.65
C PRO A 498 7.17 -11.68 8.61
N ASP A 499 7.62 -11.55 7.36
CA ASP A 499 7.15 -12.31 6.22
C ASP A 499 7.26 -13.83 6.47
N ARG A 500 8.40 -14.30 7.01
CA ARG A 500 8.59 -15.71 7.33
C ARG A 500 7.74 -16.17 8.52
N VAL A 501 7.66 -15.39 9.59
CA VAL A 501 6.85 -15.79 10.75
C VAL A 501 5.37 -15.88 10.35
N LEU A 502 4.86 -14.91 9.60
CA LEU A 502 3.47 -14.92 9.12
C LEU A 502 3.17 -16.07 8.17
N ALA A 503 4.12 -16.43 7.30
CA ALA A 503 3.98 -17.59 6.43
C ALA A 503 3.97 -18.91 7.24
N VAL A 504 4.90 -19.07 8.18
CA VAL A 504 5.06 -20.28 9.00
C VAL A 504 3.89 -20.47 9.98
N THR A 505 3.34 -19.39 10.52
CA THR A 505 2.18 -19.47 11.43
C THR A 505 0.86 -19.75 10.71
N GLY A 506 0.85 -19.71 9.38
CA GLY A 506 -0.32 -19.93 8.54
C GLY A 506 -1.16 -18.67 8.29
N LEU A 507 -0.77 -17.50 8.79
CA LEU A 507 -1.55 -16.27 8.60
C LEU A 507 -1.55 -15.81 7.13
N THR A 508 -0.38 -15.75 6.49
CA THR A 508 -0.29 -15.37 5.06
C THR A 508 -1.16 -16.25 4.16
N PRO A 509 -1.05 -17.60 4.19
CA PRO A 509 -1.88 -18.44 3.33
C PRO A 509 -3.38 -18.31 3.66
N TRP A 510 -3.75 -18.10 4.93
CA TRP A 510 -5.15 -17.85 5.32
C TRP A 510 -5.71 -16.57 4.71
N THR A 511 -4.97 -15.45 4.82
CA THR A 511 -5.31 -14.16 4.21
C THR A 511 -5.46 -14.29 2.69
N GLN A 512 -4.50 -14.92 2.02
CA GLN A 512 -4.54 -15.14 0.56
C GLN A 512 -5.75 -15.98 0.14
N MET A 513 -6.06 -17.03 0.91
CA MET A 513 -7.21 -17.89 0.66
C MET A 513 -8.53 -17.09 0.73
N GLY A 514 -8.68 -16.24 1.75
CA GLY A 514 -9.85 -15.35 1.89
C GLY A 514 -10.00 -14.40 0.71
N ARG A 515 -8.92 -13.71 0.33
CA ARG A 515 -8.89 -12.77 -0.81
C ARG A 515 -9.23 -13.45 -2.14
N ARG A 516 -8.68 -14.64 -2.41
CA ARG A 516 -9.00 -15.42 -3.62
C ARG A 516 -10.45 -15.89 -3.63
N ALA A 517 -10.97 -16.33 -2.49
CA ALA A 517 -12.37 -16.75 -2.37
C ALA A 517 -13.34 -15.61 -2.66
N LEU A 518 -13.05 -14.41 -2.17
CA LEU A 518 -13.85 -13.21 -2.44
C LEU A 518 -13.81 -12.81 -3.92
N ALA A 519 -12.63 -12.81 -4.54
CA ALA A 519 -12.51 -12.52 -5.97
C ALA A 519 -13.27 -13.55 -6.80
N ALA A 520 -13.14 -14.85 -6.48
CA ALA A 520 -13.87 -15.92 -7.15
C ALA A 520 -15.39 -15.74 -7.01
N ASP A 521 -15.89 -15.47 -5.80
CA ASP A 521 -17.31 -15.25 -5.54
C ASP A 521 -17.83 -14.00 -6.27
N PHE A 522 -17.05 -12.91 -6.30
CA PHE A 522 -17.40 -11.69 -7.04
C PHE A 522 -17.53 -11.95 -8.54
N MET A 523 -16.53 -12.63 -9.13
CA MET A 523 -16.53 -12.96 -10.56
C MET A 523 -17.61 -13.98 -10.93
N SER A 524 -17.92 -14.92 -10.03
CA SER A 524 -18.99 -15.90 -10.21
C SER A 524 -20.36 -15.23 -10.17
N VAL A 525 -20.62 -14.35 -9.21
CA VAL A 525 -21.88 -13.60 -9.16
C VAL A 525 -22.00 -12.69 -10.39
N ALA A 526 -20.93 -12.02 -10.78
CA ALA A 526 -20.96 -11.20 -11.98
C ALA A 526 -21.31 -12.03 -13.21
N ALA A 527 -20.71 -13.23 -13.36
CA ALA A 527 -21.02 -14.16 -14.44
C ALA A 527 -22.48 -14.64 -14.44
N ASP A 528 -23.02 -15.00 -13.27
CA ASP A 528 -24.42 -15.42 -13.10
C ASP A 528 -25.41 -14.31 -13.49
N GLU A 529 -25.05 -13.05 -13.23
CA GLU A 529 -25.90 -11.90 -13.50
C GLU A 529 -25.77 -11.36 -14.94
N MET A 530 -24.76 -11.75 -15.74
CA MET A 530 -24.54 -11.19 -17.10
C MET A 530 -25.71 -11.44 -18.06
N SER A 531 -26.51 -12.49 -17.84
CA SER A 531 -27.68 -12.75 -18.67
C SER A 531 -28.80 -11.70 -18.50
N LYS A 532 -28.80 -10.98 -17.38
CA LYS A 532 -29.86 -10.05 -16.96
C LYS A 532 -29.58 -8.62 -17.41
N ALA A 533 -30.64 -7.85 -17.65
CA ALA A 533 -30.52 -6.41 -17.87
C ALA A 533 -30.06 -5.70 -16.58
N HIS A 534 -29.46 -4.51 -16.67
CA HIS A 534 -28.97 -3.78 -15.49
C HIS A 534 -30.08 -3.56 -14.43
N GLY A 535 -31.33 -3.36 -14.86
CA GLY A 535 -32.51 -3.25 -13.99
C GLY A 535 -32.82 -4.50 -13.14
N GLU A 536 -32.39 -5.68 -13.59
CA GLU A 536 -32.71 -6.99 -13.03
C GLU A 536 -31.55 -7.59 -12.22
N VAL A 537 -30.36 -6.98 -12.31
CA VAL A 537 -29.21 -7.35 -11.48
C VAL A 537 -29.55 -7.18 -10.00
N LEU A 538 -29.07 -8.12 -9.17
CA LEU A 538 -29.25 -8.08 -7.71
C LEU A 538 -29.04 -6.65 -7.15
N PRO A 539 -30.02 -6.05 -6.45
CA PRO A 539 -29.97 -4.63 -6.08
C PRO A 539 -28.72 -4.21 -5.31
N ALA A 540 -28.23 -5.05 -4.40
CA ALA A 540 -27.02 -4.78 -3.65
C ALA A 540 -25.76 -4.82 -4.52
N PHE A 541 -25.66 -5.78 -5.45
CA PHE A 541 -24.54 -5.90 -6.39
C PHE A 541 -24.53 -4.77 -7.40
N ARG A 542 -25.70 -4.42 -7.95
CA ARG A 542 -25.88 -3.25 -8.82
C ARG A 542 -25.44 -1.95 -8.14
N ARG A 543 -25.88 -1.72 -6.91
CA ARG A 543 -25.47 -0.55 -6.12
C ARG A 543 -23.96 -0.55 -5.88
N TYR A 544 -23.38 -1.71 -5.60
CA TYR A 544 -21.94 -1.84 -5.38
C TYR A 544 -21.15 -1.46 -6.64
N LEU A 545 -21.52 -2.02 -7.81
CA LEU A 545 -20.92 -1.69 -9.10
C LEU A 545 -21.09 -0.21 -9.49
N ALA A 546 -22.29 0.34 -9.28
CA ALA A 546 -22.56 1.77 -9.49
C ALA A 546 -21.62 2.66 -8.67
N GLY A 547 -21.23 2.22 -7.47
CA GLY A 547 -20.26 2.90 -6.62
C GLY A 547 -18.85 3.08 -7.22
N TYR A 548 -18.54 2.41 -8.33
CA TYR A 548 -17.28 2.52 -9.09
C TYR A 548 -17.51 3.02 -10.53
N GLY A 549 -18.70 3.56 -10.83
CA GLY A 549 -19.03 4.11 -12.14
C GLY A 549 -19.34 3.05 -13.19
N ILE A 550 -19.93 1.92 -12.77
CA ILE A 550 -20.49 0.90 -13.65
C ILE A 550 -22.01 1.01 -13.57
N GLY A 551 -22.59 1.74 -14.52
CA GLY A 551 -24.04 1.85 -14.69
C GLY A 551 -24.55 0.94 -15.79
N GLU A 552 -25.70 1.29 -16.36
CA GLU A 552 -26.36 0.51 -17.41
C GLU A 552 -25.49 0.35 -18.67
N ARG A 553 -24.94 1.46 -19.18
CA ARG A 553 -24.07 1.47 -20.36
C ARG A 553 -22.84 0.59 -20.18
N GLU A 554 -22.17 0.70 -19.04
CA GLU A 554 -20.98 -0.10 -18.75
C GLU A 554 -21.33 -1.57 -18.55
N TRP A 555 -22.45 -1.87 -17.89
CA TRP A 555 -22.94 -3.24 -17.72
C TRP A 555 -23.25 -3.90 -19.06
N ASP A 556 -23.83 -3.17 -20.02
CA ASP A 556 -24.09 -3.69 -21.35
C ASP A 556 -22.82 -4.09 -22.10
N VAL A 557 -21.72 -3.34 -21.92
CA VAL A 557 -20.41 -3.76 -22.46
C VAL A 557 -19.91 -5.01 -21.75
N ILE A 558 -20.00 -5.07 -20.42
CA ILE A 558 -19.59 -6.24 -19.61
C ILE A 558 -20.30 -7.51 -20.08
N ARG A 559 -21.61 -7.42 -20.36
CA ARG A 559 -22.43 -8.53 -20.86
C ARG A 559 -21.99 -9.07 -22.21
N THR A 560 -21.20 -8.32 -22.98
CA THR A 560 -20.65 -8.81 -24.27
C THR A 560 -19.40 -9.67 -24.10
N ALA A 561 -18.78 -9.67 -22.92
CA ALA A 561 -17.64 -10.51 -22.61
C ALA A 561 -18.06 -11.98 -22.46
N ARG A 562 -17.14 -12.90 -22.71
CA ARG A 562 -17.36 -14.33 -22.47
C ARG A 562 -16.76 -14.70 -21.11
N ALA A 563 -17.61 -15.08 -20.16
CA ALA A 563 -17.12 -15.62 -18.89
C ALA A 563 -16.25 -16.85 -19.12
N HIS A 564 -15.16 -16.92 -18.37
CA HIS A 564 -14.25 -18.04 -18.39
C HIS A 564 -14.84 -19.23 -17.65
N GLU A 565 -14.77 -20.43 -18.24
CA GLU A 565 -15.14 -21.66 -17.56
C GLU A 565 -13.87 -22.39 -17.08
N PRO A 566 -13.61 -22.44 -15.75
CA PRO A 566 -12.50 -23.21 -15.16
C PRO A 566 -12.32 -24.63 -15.69
N ALA A 567 -13.46 -25.30 -15.87
CA ALA A 567 -13.62 -26.61 -16.47
C ALA A 567 -14.92 -26.59 -17.30
N ALA A 568 -15.00 -27.41 -18.34
CA ALA A 568 -16.19 -27.49 -19.17
C ALA A 568 -17.45 -27.76 -18.32
N GLY A 569 -18.43 -26.85 -18.36
CA GLY A 569 -19.66 -26.95 -17.57
C GLY A 569 -19.54 -26.54 -16.09
N SER A 570 -18.41 -25.96 -15.67
CA SER A 570 -18.28 -25.32 -14.35
C SER A 570 -18.98 -23.96 -14.31
N ALA A 571 -19.21 -23.43 -13.10
CA ALA A 571 -19.71 -22.08 -12.94
C ALA A 571 -18.72 -21.07 -13.56
N GLY A 572 -19.20 -20.22 -14.45
CA GLY A 572 -18.37 -19.23 -15.14
C GLY A 572 -17.79 -18.20 -14.19
N LEU A 573 -16.59 -17.71 -14.51
CA LEU A 573 -15.93 -16.59 -13.85
C LEU A 573 -15.78 -15.45 -14.85
N LEU A 574 -16.41 -14.31 -14.57
CA LEU A 574 -16.20 -13.10 -15.37
C LEU A 574 -14.94 -12.39 -14.87
N ARG A 575 -13.82 -12.59 -15.58
CA ARG A 575 -12.53 -12.01 -15.19
C ARG A 575 -12.36 -10.62 -15.82
N PRO A 576 -11.70 -9.67 -15.14
CA PRO A 576 -11.35 -8.38 -15.72
C PRO A 576 -10.66 -8.48 -17.09
N VAL A 577 -9.76 -9.45 -17.26
CA VAL A 577 -9.05 -9.67 -18.54
C VAL A 577 -10.00 -10.05 -19.69
N ASP A 578 -11.07 -10.81 -19.41
CA ASP A 578 -12.05 -11.21 -20.43
C ASP A 578 -12.87 -10.00 -20.92
N ILE A 579 -13.13 -9.05 -20.01
CA ILE A 579 -13.77 -7.77 -20.36
C ILE A 579 -12.80 -6.91 -21.17
N ALA A 580 -11.54 -6.81 -20.73
CA ALA A 580 -10.53 -5.95 -21.37
C ALA A 580 -10.21 -6.39 -22.81
N ASP A 581 -10.16 -7.69 -23.06
CA ASP A 581 -9.83 -8.26 -24.37
C ASP A 581 -11.04 -8.27 -25.34
N THR A 582 -12.19 -7.70 -24.95
CA THR A 582 -13.39 -7.63 -25.79
C THR A 582 -13.23 -6.60 -26.91
N ALA A 583 -13.00 -7.07 -28.14
CA ALA A 583 -12.76 -6.24 -29.34
C ALA A 583 -13.96 -5.39 -29.83
N ARG A 584 -15.12 -5.47 -29.17
CA ARG A 584 -16.38 -4.83 -29.63
C ARG A 584 -16.57 -3.38 -29.17
N SER A 585 -15.76 -2.87 -28.24
CA SER A 585 -15.89 -1.51 -27.69
C SER A 585 -14.54 -0.87 -27.42
N GLY A 586 -14.35 0.39 -27.83
CA GLY A 586 -13.16 1.19 -27.51
C GLY A 586 -12.96 1.46 -26.02
N ASP A 587 -14.04 1.37 -25.22
CA ASP A 587 -14.03 1.61 -23.77
C ASP A 587 -13.85 0.33 -22.94
N ALA A 588 -13.71 -0.85 -23.57
CA ALA A 588 -13.71 -2.14 -22.88
C ALA A 588 -12.63 -2.23 -21.79
N PHE A 589 -11.42 -1.72 -22.08
CA PHE A 589 -10.32 -1.68 -21.12
C PHE A 589 -10.64 -0.80 -19.89
N GLU A 590 -11.20 0.39 -20.11
CA GLU A 590 -11.59 1.30 -19.02
C GLU A 590 -12.65 0.65 -18.10
N ILE A 591 -13.64 -0.01 -18.69
CA ILE A 591 -14.72 -0.69 -17.95
C ILE A 591 -14.17 -1.89 -17.18
N ALA A 592 -13.28 -2.68 -17.80
CA ALA A 592 -12.59 -3.79 -17.15
C ALA A 592 -11.78 -3.33 -15.94
N MET A 593 -11.10 -2.20 -16.04
CA MET A 593 -10.36 -1.62 -14.92
C MET A 593 -11.32 -1.21 -13.81
N ARG A 594 -12.41 -0.48 -14.07
CA ARG A 594 -13.43 -0.14 -13.04
C ARG A 594 -13.99 -1.37 -12.34
N TYR A 595 -14.28 -2.43 -13.10
CA TYR A 595 -14.74 -3.71 -12.55
C TYR A 595 -13.68 -4.34 -11.63
N SER A 596 -12.41 -4.29 -12.04
CA SER A 596 -11.29 -4.72 -11.21
C SER A 596 -11.10 -3.83 -9.97
N GLU A 597 -11.34 -2.52 -10.05
CA GLU A 597 -11.30 -1.62 -8.89
C GLU A 597 -12.34 -2.04 -7.85
N ALA A 598 -13.58 -2.30 -8.29
CA ALA A 598 -14.67 -2.76 -7.43
C ALA A 598 -14.32 -4.08 -6.72
N MET A 599 -13.77 -5.04 -7.46
CA MET A 599 -13.32 -6.32 -6.90
C MET A 599 -12.21 -6.14 -5.85
N HIS A 600 -11.18 -5.35 -6.15
CA HIS A 600 -10.05 -5.13 -5.22
C HIS A 600 -10.46 -4.35 -3.97
N ALA A 601 -11.36 -3.39 -4.11
CA ALA A 601 -11.90 -2.67 -2.97
C ALA A 601 -12.73 -3.58 -2.06
N LEU A 602 -13.51 -4.51 -2.63
CA LEU A 602 -14.20 -5.53 -1.84
C LEU A 602 -13.23 -6.43 -1.07
N MET A 603 -12.14 -6.85 -1.71
CA MET A 603 -11.10 -7.66 -1.07
C MET A 603 -10.45 -6.92 0.11
N GLU A 604 -10.17 -5.62 -0.05
CA GLU A 604 -9.64 -4.79 1.04
C GLU A 604 -10.64 -4.57 2.17
N ASP A 605 -11.92 -4.41 1.85
CA ASP A 605 -12.99 -4.24 2.85
C ASP A 605 -13.23 -5.53 3.67
N ALA A 606 -13.06 -6.69 3.05
CA ALA A 606 -13.34 -7.99 3.64
C ALA A 606 -12.12 -8.62 4.34
N VAL A 607 -10.91 -8.27 3.92
CA VAL A 607 -9.64 -8.72 4.52
C VAL A 607 -8.74 -7.50 4.73
N PRO A 608 -9.05 -6.63 5.73
CA PRO A 608 -8.38 -5.35 5.89
C PRO A 608 -6.87 -5.50 6.14
N GLN A 609 -6.05 -4.86 5.31
CA GLN A 609 -4.58 -4.77 5.51
C GLN A 609 -4.15 -3.35 5.92
N GLY A 610 -5.13 -2.48 6.22
CA GLY A 610 -4.93 -1.09 6.57
C GLY A 610 -4.84 -0.23 5.32
N SER A 611 -6.00 0.13 4.76
CA SER A 611 -6.18 0.86 3.51
C SER A 611 -5.36 2.15 3.37
N VAL A 612 -5.19 2.67 2.15
CA VAL A 612 -4.44 3.92 1.91
C VAL A 612 -5.07 5.08 2.67
N SER A 613 -6.40 5.14 2.70
CA SER A 613 -7.21 6.09 3.45
C SER A 613 -6.99 5.96 4.94
N THR A 614 -6.92 4.73 5.45
CA THR A 614 -6.65 4.47 6.87
C THR A 614 -5.27 4.98 7.27
N ARG A 615 -4.23 4.62 6.50
CA ARG A 615 -2.88 5.08 6.77
C ARG A 615 -2.77 6.60 6.66
N ALA A 616 -3.35 7.20 5.63
CA ALA A 616 -3.36 8.65 5.44
C ALA A 616 -4.06 9.39 6.60
N ALA A 617 -5.26 8.95 6.99
CA ALA A 617 -6.02 9.56 8.08
C ALA A 617 -5.27 9.48 9.42
N MET A 618 -4.59 8.37 9.69
CA MET A 618 -3.88 8.18 10.95
C MET A 618 -2.48 8.83 10.97
N ARG A 619 -1.83 9.01 9.81
CA ARG A 619 -0.48 9.58 9.67
C ARG A 619 -0.40 11.02 10.16
N GLY A 620 -1.35 11.87 9.77
CA GLY A 620 -1.35 13.30 10.08
C GLY A 620 0.00 13.98 9.80
N ASP A 621 0.40 14.94 10.65
CA ASP A 621 1.63 15.74 10.47
C ASP A 621 2.95 15.01 10.82
N SER A 622 2.93 13.68 10.97
CA SER A 622 4.14 12.93 11.36
C SER A 622 5.20 12.90 10.26
N ALA A 623 6.27 13.69 10.41
CA ALA A 623 7.43 13.63 9.55
C ALA A 623 8.16 12.27 9.69
N ALA A 624 8.61 11.72 8.56
CA ALA A 624 9.44 10.50 8.52
C ALA A 624 10.82 10.77 9.11
N GLY A 625 11.34 9.85 9.92
CA GLY A 625 12.66 10.01 10.54
C GLY A 625 12.71 10.92 11.78
N THR A 626 11.58 11.46 12.25
CA THR A 626 11.51 12.08 13.59
C THR A 626 11.14 11.02 14.63
N VAL A 627 11.66 11.12 15.86
CA VAL A 627 11.34 10.15 16.93
C VAL A 627 9.83 10.07 17.18
N MET A 628 9.16 11.22 17.32
CA MET A 628 7.71 11.28 17.52
C MET A 628 6.94 10.75 16.31
N GLY A 629 7.39 11.07 15.09
CA GLY A 629 6.75 10.57 13.87
C GLY A 629 6.90 9.06 13.71
N GLU A 630 8.06 8.51 14.04
CA GLU A 630 8.30 7.06 14.02
C GLU A 630 7.53 6.32 15.12
N LEU A 631 7.39 6.89 16.32
CA LEU A 631 6.50 6.35 17.35
C LEU A 631 5.04 6.32 16.87
N ARG A 632 4.58 7.40 16.23
CA ARG A 632 3.23 7.44 15.64
C ARG A 632 3.02 6.37 14.58
N ARG A 633 3.94 6.23 13.61
CA ARG A 633 3.88 5.14 12.60
C ARG A 633 3.76 3.77 13.25
N SER A 634 4.47 3.56 14.34
CA SER A 634 4.44 2.30 15.06
C SER A 634 3.10 2.03 15.73
N MET A 635 2.42 3.05 16.26
CA MET A 635 1.03 2.91 16.70
C MET A 635 0.08 2.61 15.53
N ILE A 636 0.25 3.28 14.40
CA ILE A 636 -0.57 3.09 13.20
C ILE A 636 -0.50 1.64 12.73
N MET A 637 0.68 1.01 12.78
CA MET A 637 0.84 -0.41 12.43
C MET A 637 -0.13 -1.33 13.19
N TYR A 638 -0.35 -1.08 14.48
CA TYR A 638 -1.25 -1.89 15.32
C TYR A 638 -2.73 -1.51 15.19
N LEU A 639 -3.02 -0.23 14.97
CA LEU A 639 -4.39 0.30 14.95
C LEU A 639 -5.00 0.41 13.55
N SER A 640 -4.20 0.21 12.50
CA SER A 640 -4.63 0.34 11.10
C SER A 640 -5.74 -0.66 10.74
N PHE A 641 -5.62 -1.92 11.14
CA PHE A 641 -6.68 -2.92 10.95
C PHE A 641 -7.99 -2.47 11.61
N SER A 642 -7.93 -2.12 12.89
CA SER A 642 -9.08 -1.67 13.70
C SER A 642 -9.78 -0.49 13.05
N HIS A 643 -8.99 0.51 12.65
CA HIS A 643 -9.50 1.72 12.05
C HIS A 643 -10.13 1.45 10.68
N SER A 644 -9.46 0.67 9.83
CA SER A 644 -9.99 0.30 8.50
C SER A 644 -11.33 -0.43 8.65
N PHE A 645 -11.38 -1.43 9.54
CA PHE A 645 -12.59 -2.21 9.79
C PHE A 645 -13.75 -1.35 10.34
N MET A 646 -13.49 -0.52 11.36
CA MET A 646 -14.50 0.38 11.91
C MET A 646 -15.02 1.35 10.86
N THR A 647 -14.12 1.89 10.03
CA THR A 647 -14.46 2.81 8.95
C THR A 647 -15.38 2.16 7.93
N THR A 648 -14.99 0.98 7.45
CA THR A 648 -15.79 0.20 6.49
C THR A 648 -17.16 -0.12 7.08
N THR A 649 -17.22 -0.56 8.34
CA THR A 649 -18.49 -0.90 9.00
C THR A 649 -19.40 0.31 9.17
N LEU A 650 -18.87 1.44 9.61
CA LEU A 650 -19.64 2.68 9.79
C LEU A 650 -20.15 3.21 8.45
N ARG A 651 -19.31 3.22 7.42
CA ARG A 651 -19.71 3.68 6.08
C ARG A 651 -20.71 2.74 5.44
N ALA A 652 -20.51 1.43 5.51
CA ALA A 652 -21.49 0.45 5.04
C ALA A 652 -22.84 0.63 5.75
N THR A 653 -22.83 0.83 7.06
CA THR A 653 -24.06 1.11 7.82
C THR A 653 -24.74 2.40 7.36
N ALA A 654 -23.97 3.47 7.13
CA ALA A 654 -24.50 4.73 6.61
C ALA A 654 -25.08 4.58 5.20
N GLN A 655 -24.45 3.77 4.35
CA GLN A 655 -24.94 3.43 3.02
C GLN A 655 -26.28 2.66 3.08
N GLU A 656 -26.41 1.69 3.99
CA GLU A 656 -27.67 0.96 4.21
C GLU A 656 -28.79 1.86 4.78
N LEU A 657 -28.44 2.85 5.60
CA LEU A 657 -29.38 3.87 6.08
C LEU A 657 -29.86 4.77 4.94
N GLY A 658 -28.92 5.24 4.11
CA GLY A 658 -29.18 6.11 2.97
C GLY A 658 -30.03 5.45 1.88
N ALA A 659 -29.90 4.14 1.71
CA ALA A 659 -30.73 3.34 0.80
C ALA A 659 -32.21 3.21 1.26
N GLY A 660 -32.60 3.84 2.38
CA GLY A 660 -34.00 3.91 2.84
C GLY A 660 -34.42 2.77 3.78
N THR A 661 -33.53 1.83 4.07
CA THR A 661 -33.82 0.65 4.90
C THR A 661 -33.28 0.81 6.33
N LYS A 662 -33.98 1.57 7.18
CA LYS A 662 -33.64 1.65 8.64
C LYS A 662 -33.49 0.26 9.27
N ARG A 663 -34.37 -0.67 8.89
CA ARG A 663 -34.30 -2.08 9.29
C ARG A 663 -33.07 -2.78 8.71
N GLY A 664 -32.69 -2.52 7.46
CA GLY A 664 -31.50 -3.07 6.82
C GLY A 664 -30.22 -2.61 7.49
N ALA A 665 -30.10 -1.33 7.79
CA ALA A 665 -28.96 -0.78 8.54
C ALA A 665 -28.88 -1.30 9.98
N ALA A 666 -30.00 -1.36 10.71
CA ALA A 666 -30.03 -1.92 12.05
C ALA A 666 -29.68 -3.41 12.04
N THR A 667 -30.15 -4.15 11.03
CA THR A 667 -29.81 -5.56 10.81
C THR A 667 -28.32 -5.68 10.51
N TYR A 668 -27.77 -4.88 9.60
CA TYR A 668 -26.34 -4.85 9.28
C TYR A 668 -25.50 -4.55 10.52
N ALA A 669 -25.71 -3.43 11.20
CA ALA A 669 -24.95 -3.07 12.38
C ALA A 669 -25.08 -4.10 13.52
N GLY A 670 -26.32 -4.53 13.83
CA GLY A 670 -26.59 -5.45 14.92
C GLY A 670 -26.00 -6.84 14.69
N THR A 671 -26.18 -7.37 13.49
CA THR A 671 -25.58 -8.67 13.17
C THR A 671 -24.05 -8.58 13.07
N THR A 672 -23.47 -7.42 12.73
CA THR A 672 -22.01 -7.20 12.72
C THR A 672 -21.49 -7.27 14.13
N LEU A 673 -22.12 -6.53 15.04
CA LEU A 673 -21.76 -6.57 16.46
C LEU A 673 -21.86 -8.00 17.02
N ILE A 674 -22.94 -8.73 16.73
CA ILE A 674 -23.12 -10.10 17.22
C ILE A 674 -22.03 -11.03 16.66
N GLY A 675 -21.83 -11.05 15.34
CA GLY A 675 -20.85 -11.94 14.70
C GLY A 675 -19.42 -11.69 15.20
N LEU A 676 -19.04 -10.43 15.35
CA LEU A 676 -17.73 -10.07 15.90
C LEU A 676 -17.59 -10.42 17.37
N THR A 677 -18.61 -10.20 18.19
CA THR A 677 -18.57 -10.58 19.61
C THR A 677 -18.45 -12.10 19.76
N LEU A 678 -19.12 -12.89 18.91
CA LEU A 678 -18.98 -14.34 18.88
C LEU A 678 -17.57 -14.78 18.43
N GLY A 679 -17.05 -14.22 17.34
CA GLY A 679 -15.68 -14.49 16.89
C GLY A 679 -14.63 -14.06 17.92
N GLY A 680 -14.83 -12.90 18.55
CA GLY A 680 -14.02 -12.38 19.63
C GLY A 680 -14.06 -13.25 20.87
N PHE A 681 -15.22 -13.82 21.22
CA PHE A 681 -15.35 -14.78 22.30
C PHE A 681 -14.54 -16.04 22.01
N ALA A 682 -14.68 -16.62 20.81
CA ALA A 682 -13.84 -17.75 20.38
C ALA A 682 -12.34 -17.41 20.44
N ALA A 683 -11.94 -16.21 20.01
CA ALA A 683 -10.54 -15.75 20.07
C ALA A 683 -10.05 -15.54 21.51
N VAL A 684 -10.91 -15.11 22.44
CA VAL A 684 -10.60 -15.07 23.88
C VAL A 684 -10.36 -16.48 24.37
N GLN A 685 -11.27 -17.41 24.11
CA GLN A 685 -11.17 -18.80 24.56
C GLN A 685 -9.92 -19.51 24.05
N ILE A 686 -9.64 -19.42 22.73
CA ILE A 686 -8.41 -19.98 22.15
C ILE A 686 -7.17 -19.33 22.75
N GLY A 687 -7.20 -18.02 22.98
CA GLY A 687 -6.10 -17.30 23.64
C GLY A 687 -5.80 -17.82 25.05
N GLN A 688 -6.83 -18.15 25.84
CA GLN A 688 -6.65 -18.75 27.17
C GLN A 688 -6.01 -20.14 27.06
N LEU A 689 -6.52 -20.99 26.16
CA LEU A 689 -5.99 -22.33 25.92
C LEU A 689 -4.51 -22.32 25.52
N LEU A 690 -4.15 -21.48 24.53
CA LEU A 690 -2.77 -21.31 24.06
C LEU A 690 -1.84 -20.76 25.15
N GLY A 691 -2.39 -20.08 26.16
CA GLY A 691 -1.66 -19.60 27.34
C GLY A 691 -1.51 -20.63 28.46
N GLY A 692 -1.99 -21.87 28.29
CA GLY A 692 -1.99 -22.90 29.33
C GLY A 692 -3.09 -22.76 30.37
N LYS A 693 -4.03 -21.84 30.17
CA LYS A 693 -5.14 -21.52 31.10
C LYS A 693 -6.43 -22.24 30.70
N ASP A 694 -7.29 -22.45 31.68
CA ASP A 694 -8.67 -22.86 31.44
C ASP A 694 -9.46 -21.84 30.64
N LEU A 695 -10.57 -22.29 30.04
CA LEU A 695 -11.47 -21.43 29.29
C LEU A 695 -12.11 -20.38 30.21
N ALA A 696 -12.26 -19.14 29.72
CA ALA A 696 -12.81 -18.02 30.48
C ALA A 696 -14.32 -18.16 30.68
N PRO A 697 -14.89 -17.82 31.84
CA PRO A 697 -16.28 -18.11 32.18
C PRO A 697 -17.28 -17.50 31.20
N ALA A 698 -18.10 -18.35 30.55
CA ALA A 698 -19.05 -17.93 29.52
C ALA A 698 -20.22 -17.09 30.07
N ASN A 699 -20.48 -17.16 31.38
CA ASN A 699 -21.49 -16.37 32.08
C ASN A 699 -20.97 -15.02 32.61
N SER A 700 -19.69 -14.70 32.41
CA SER A 700 -19.11 -13.44 32.90
C SER A 700 -19.30 -12.30 31.90
N ALA A 701 -19.88 -11.18 32.36
CA ALA A 701 -19.98 -9.95 31.58
C ALA A 701 -18.60 -9.43 31.13
N GLU A 702 -17.57 -9.58 31.96
CA GLU A 702 -16.19 -9.16 31.64
C GLU A 702 -15.61 -9.97 30.47
N THR A 703 -15.94 -11.26 30.39
CA THR A 703 -15.53 -12.11 29.25
C THR A 703 -16.21 -11.64 27.96
N TRP A 704 -17.48 -11.28 28.00
CA TRP A 704 -18.20 -10.76 26.83
C TRP A 704 -17.77 -9.34 26.42
N VAL A 705 -17.42 -8.47 27.37
CA VAL A 705 -16.81 -7.17 27.08
C VAL A 705 -15.43 -7.36 26.43
N SER A 706 -14.61 -8.27 26.96
CA SER A 706 -13.32 -8.62 26.36
C SER A 706 -13.49 -9.21 24.95
N ALA A 707 -14.48 -10.08 24.77
CA ALA A 707 -14.84 -10.65 23.47
C ALA A 707 -15.25 -9.57 22.46
N MET A 708 -16.09 -8.62 22.87
CA MET A 708 -16.50 -7.50 22.03
C MET A 708 -15.31 -6.61 21.64
N LEU A 709 -14.39 -6.33 22.56
CA LEU A 709 -13.19 -5.53 22.28
C LEU A 709 -12.21 -6.26 21.37
N LYS A 710 -12.03 -7.58 21.58
CA LYS A 710 -11.17 -8.42 20.74
C LYS A 710 -11.73 -8.61 19.33
N GLY A 711 -13.05 -8.81 19.22
CA GLY A 711 -13.77 -8.98 17.96
C GLY A 711 -14.04 -7.69 17.19
N GLY A 712 -14.28 -6.57 17.89
CA GLY A 712 -14.61 -5.25 17.33
C GLY A 712 -13.42 -4.51 16.68
N GLY A 713 -12.33 -5.22 16.42
CA GLY A 713 -11.16 -4.69 15.74
C GLY A 713 -10.06 -4.15 16.65
N LEU A 714 -10.29 -3.88 17.95
CA LEU A 714 -9.26 -3.29 18.85
C LEU A 714 -8.13 -4.26 19.22
N GLY A 715 -8.31 -5.57 19.03
CA GLY A 715 -7.25 -6.58 19.05
C GLY A 715 -6.29 -6.49 20.27
N LEU A 716 -4.99 -6.63 20.01
CA LEU A 716 -3.89 -6.56 21.00
C LEU A 716 -3.90 -5.25 21.81
N TYR A 717 -4.39 -4.16 21.22
CA TYR A 717 -4.47 -2.86 21.88
C TYR A 717 -5.66 -2.77 22.85
N GLY A 718 -6.74 -3.49 22.57
CA GLY A 718 -7.84 -3.69 23.53
C GLY A 718 -7.35 -4.34 24.81
N ASP A 719 -6.54 -5.40 24.70
CA ASP A 719 -5.92 -6.06 25.86
C ASP A 719 -4.95 -5.13 26.61
N TYR A 720 -4.18 -4.28 25.91
CA TYR A 720 -3.30 -3.28 26.53
C TYR A 720 -4.06 -2.13 27.22
N LEU A 721 -5.19 -1.68 26.65
CA LEU A 721 -6.07 -0.68 27.26
C LEU A 721 -6.81 -1.21 28.49
N LEU A 722 -7.11 -2.52 28.51
CA LEU A 722 -7.73 -3.22 29.64
C LEU A 722 -6.72 -3.70 30.69
N ALA A 723 -5.45 -3.86 30.31
CA ALA A 723 -4.41 -4.32 31.19
C ALA A 723 -4.08 -3.24 32.24
N ASP A 724 -4.70 -3.40 33.41
CA ASP A 724 -4.31 -2.84 34.70
C ASP A 724 -4.63 -1.34 34.89
N THR A 725 -5.92 -1.05 35.13
CA THR A 725 -6.41 0.27 35.59
C THR A 725 -5.82 0.70 36.95
N SER A 726 -5.15 -0.20 37.69
CA SER A 726 -4.67 0.05 39.05
C SER A 726 -3.20 0.50 39.16
N LYS A 727 -2.42 0.45 38.08
CA LYS A 727 -0.97 0.81 38.08
C LYS A 727 -0.56 1.90 37.08
N ILE A 728 -1.53 2.59 36.47
CA ILE A 728 -1.28 3.53 35.37
C ILE A 728 -1.76 4.94 35.76
N THR A 729 -0.99 5.60 36.64
CA THR A 729 -1.24 6.97 37.13
C THR A 729 -0.42 8.05 36.42
N SER A 730 0.20 7.77 35.27
CA SER A 730 0.97 8.78 34.53
C SER A 730 0.41 9.02 33.12
N THR A 731 0.58 10.27 32.68
CA THR A 731 -0.10 11.02 31.60
C THR A 731 -0.55 10.26 30.33
N PRO A 732 -1.52 10.79 29.55
CA PRO A 732 -1.95 10.22 28.27
C PRO A 732 -0.79 9.86 27.31
N ALA A 733 0.34 10.55 27.40
CA ALA A 733 1.54 10.27 26.61
C ALA A 733 2.21 8.92 26.97
N GLU A 734 2.19 8.50 28.24
CA GLU A 734 2.72 7.20 28.67
C GLU A 734 1.79 6.05 28.28
N LYS A 735 0.47 6.28 28.28
CA LYS A 735 -0.54 5.34 27.75
C LYS A 735 -0.43 5.15 26.23
N LEU A 736 0.15 6.12 25.51
CA LEU A 736 0.36 6.06 24.06
C LEU A 736 1.68 5.39 23.64
N ALA A 737 2.57 5.03 24.57
CA ALA A 737 3.93 4.63 24.23
C ALA A 737 4.04 3.29 23.46
N GLY A 738 3.02 2.42 23.54
CA GLY A 738 2.85 1.23 22.71
C GLY A 738 3.92 0.14 22.88
N PRO A 739 3.83 -0.97 22.12
CA PRO A 739 4.72 -2.13 22.29
C PRO A 739 6.20 -1.85 22.02
N LEU A 740 6.54 -0.83 21.22
CA LEU A 740 7.94 -0.43 20.99
C LEU A 740 8.60 0.19 22.21
N PHE A 741 7.89 1.03 22.96
CA PHE A 741 8.44 1.58 24.19
C PHE A 741 8.63 0.48 25.23
N GLY A 742 7.69 -0.48 25.31
CA GLY A 742 7.85 -1.68 26.13
C GLY A 742 9.12 -2.47 25.77
N ALA A 743 9.38 -2.68 24.49
CA ALA A 743 10.59 -3.35 24.01
C ALA A 743 11.88 -2.59 24.31
N PHE A 744 11.88 -1.27 24.13
CA PHE A 744 13.00 -0.40 24.49
C PHE A 744 13.27 -0.42 26.00
N TYR A 745 12.22 -0.33 26.82
CA TYR A 745 12.32 -0.36 28.28
C TYR A 745 12.79 -1.73 28.81
N ASP A 746 12.27 -2.83 28.25
CA ASP A 746 12.73 -4.19 28.57
C ASP A 746 14.21 -4.37 28.20
N ALA A 747 14.66 -3.83 27.06
CA ALA A 747 16.08 -3.85 26.66
C ALA A 747 16.96 -3.00 27.58
N LEU A 748 16.49 -1.80 27.98
CA LEU A 748 17.18 -0.93 28.95
C LEU A 748 17.38 -1.60 30.31
N LYS A 749 16.38 -2.33 30.82
CA LYS A 749 16.50 -3.11 32.08
C LYS A 749 17.65 -4.12 32.05
N VAL A 750 17.99 -4.64 30.86
CA VAL A 750 19.09 -5.59 30.67
C VAL A 750 20.42 -4.88 30.39
N ALA A 751 20.41 -3.85 29.55
CA ALA A 751 21.62 -3.17 29.09
C ALA A 751 22.18 -2.18 30.13
N ALA A 752 21.30 -1.43 30.80
CA ALA A 752 21.65 -0.38 31.74
C ALA A 752 20.61 -0.34 32.89
N PRO A 753 20.57 -1.37 33.77
CA PRO A 753 19.54 -1.48 34.81
C PRO A 753 19.45 -0.25 35.72
N GLY A 754 20.57 0.44 35.96
CA GLY A 754 20.64 1.68 36.75
C GLY A 754 19.91 2.88 36.14
N ALA A 755 19.80 2.95 34.81
CA ALA A 755 19.07 4.01 34.10
C ALA A 755 17.57 3.69 33.95
N ALA A 756 17.15 2.45 34.22
CA ALA A 756 15.76 1.99 34.17
C ALA A 756 15.05 2.06 35.54
N LEU A 757 15.76 2.48 36.60
CA LEU A 757 15.25 2.56 37.96
C LEU A 757 14.28 3.74 38.10
N ARG A 758 13.07 3.46 38.59
CA ARG A 758 12.33 4.43 39.41
C ARG A 758 12.85 4.29 40.84
N ASP A 759 12.90 5.39 41.60
CA ASP A 759 13.30 5.38 43.01
C ASP A 759 12.54 4.26 43.75
N ASN A 760 13.29 3.26 44.26
CA ASN A 760 12.86 2.06 45.01
C ASN A 760 12.69 0.69 44.30
N GLU A 761 12.96 0.52 43.00
CA GLU A 761 12.83 -0.82 42.36
C GLU A 761 14.18 -1.57 42.22
N LYS A 762 14.35 -2.76 42.81
CA LYS A 762 15.54 -3.60 42.59
C LYS A 762 15.35 -4.48 41.34
N VAL A 763 16.01 -4.14 40.23
CA VAL A 763 15.95 -4.91 38.98
C VAL A 763 17.01 -6.02 38.98
N ASN A 764 16.58 -7.29 38.86
CA ASN A 764 17.49 -8.41 38.61
C ASN A 764 17.78 -8.51 37.10
N ARG A 765 19.03 -8.29 36.71
CA ARG A 765 19.46 -8.26 35.30
C ARG A 765 19.30 -9.63 34.61
N SER A 766 19.56 -10.74 35.30
CA SER A 766 19.45 -12.09 34.72
C SER A 766 17.98 -12.48 34.50
N ASP A 767 17.11 -12.26 35.49
CA ASP A 767 15.66 -12.45 35.34
C ASP A 767 15.07 -11.54 34.26
N SER A 768 15.55 -10.29 34.15
CA SER A 768 15.16 -9.38 33.07
C SER A 768 15.61 -9.87 31.70
N ALA A 769 16.80 -10.48 31.61
CA ALA A 769 17.29 -11.09 30.37
C ALA A 769 16.45 -12.32 29.96
N VAL A 770 16.02 -13.15 30.92
CA VAL A 770 15.10 -14.27 30.65
C VAL A 770 13.74 -13.77 30.15
N ARG A 771 13.17 -12.70 30.75
CA ARG A 771 11.93 -12.08 30.26
C ARG A 771 12.08 -11.48 28.87
N LEU A 772 13.24 -10.89 28.57
CA LEU A 772 13.55 -10.37 27.24
C LEU A 772 13.58 -11.51 26.22
N LEU A 773 14.20 -12.64 26.56
CA LEU A 773 14.21 -13.85 25.72
C LEU A 773 12.80 -14.42 25.53
N GLU A 774 12.01 -14.55 26.61
CA GLU A 774 10.62 -15.03 26.55
C GLU A 774 9.76 -14.15 25.62
N ARG A 775 9.90 -12.83 25.73
CA ARG A 775 9.07 -11.88 24.98
C ARG A 775 9.51 -11.68 23.54
N TYR A 776 10.82 -11.66 23.27
CA TYR A 776 11.34 -11.19 21.98
C TYR A 776 12.11 -12.25 21.17
N MET A 777 12.22 -13.49 21.64
CA MET A 777 12.83 -14.55 20.84
C MET A 777 11.94 -14.88 19.63
N PRO A 778 12.41 -14.63 18.39
CA PRO A 778 11.63 -14.95 17.20
C PRO A 778 11.39 -16.46 17.08
N GLY A 779 10.21 -16.87 16.62
CA GLY A 779 9.84 -18.29 16.45
C GLY A 779 9.47 -19.03 17.75
N ALA A 780 9.94 -18.56 18.91
CA ALA A 780 9.52 -19.10 20.21
C ALA A 780 8.06 -18.75 20.56
N ASN A 781 7.53 -17.67 19.99
CA ASN A 781 6.17 -17.18 20.26
C ASN A 781 5.12 -17.60 19.21
N THR A 782 5.37 -18.68 18.44
CA THR A 782 4.34 -19.23 17.53
C THR A 782 3.27 -19.99 18.31
N TRP A 783 2.02 -19.98 17.84
CA TRP A 783 0.91 -20.59 18.58
C TRP A 783 1.10 -22.07 18.92
N TYR A 784 1.85 -22.83 18.13
CA TYR A 784 2.07 -24.27 18.36
C TYR A 784 3.31 -24.59 19.21
N THR A 785 4.30 -23.70 19.31
CA THR A 785 5.49 -23.92 20.18
C THR A 785 5.49 -23.11 21.46
N ARG A 786 4.75 -22.00 21.50
CA ARG A 786 4.85 -20.99 22.58
C ARG A 786 4.67 -21.58 23.97
N LEU A 787 3.62 -22.34 24.20
CA LEU A 787 3.33 -22.87 25.54
C LEU A 787 4.42 -23.84 25.99
N ALA A 788 4.85 -24.76 25.12
CA ALA A 788 5.92 -25.70 25.42
C ALA A 788 7.25 -24.97 25.68
N TRP A 789 7.59 -23.97 24.87
CA TRP A 789 8.79 -23.14 25.09
C TRP A 789 8.74 -22.42 26.44
N GLN A 790 7.59 -21.84 26.78
CA GLN A 790 7.42 -21.14 28.05
C GLN A 790 7.63 -22.08 29.24
N ARG A 791 7.03 -23.28 29.19
CA ARG A 791 7.01 -24.24 30.30
C ARG A 791 8.31 -25.01 30.45
N LEU A 792 8.89 -25.45 29.34
CA LEU A 792 10.06 -26.32 29.32
C LEU A 792 11.39 -25.57 29.33
N VAL A 793 11.40 -24.29 28.90
CA VAL A 793 12.64 -23.51 28.77
C VAL A 793 12.62 -22.29 29.68
N THR A 794 11.72 -21.33 29.45
CA THR A 794 11.80 -20.05 30.16
C THR A 794 11.43 -20.16 31.63
N ASP A 795 10.43 -20.98 31.98
CA ASP A 795 10.06 -21.20 33.38
C ASP A 795 11.20 -21.89 34.15
N GLN A 796 11.94 -22.80 33.50
CA GLN A 796 13.15 -23.43 34.07
C GLN A 796 14.30 -22.43 34.24
N LEU A 797 14.51 -21.54 33.25
CA LEU A 797 15.47 -20.44 33.38
C LEU A 797 15.08 -19.46 34.49
N HIS A 798 13.80 -19.23 34.74
CA HIS A 798 13.34 -18.42 35.86
C HIS A 798 13.66 -19.07 37.21
N TYR A 799 13.54 -20.40 37.35
CA TYR A 799 14.00 -21.08 38.56
C TYR A 799 15.51 -20.89 38.80
N LEU A 800 16.32 -20.82 37.74
CA LEU A 800 17.77 -20.60 37.85
C LEU A 800 18.15 -19.13 38.10
N THR A 801 17.36 -18.18 37.59
CA THR A 801 17.71 -16.75 37.61
C THR A 801 16.99 -15.93 38.68
N ASN A 802 15.89 -16.44 39.23
CA ASN A 802 15.05 -15.75 40.19
C ASN A 802 14.76 -16.63 41.42
N PRO A 803 15.30 -16.28 42.62
CA PRO A 803 15.10 -17.08 43.83
C PRO A 803 13.63 -17.13 44.29
N ASN A 804 12.80 -16.19 43.83
CA ASN A 804 11.37 -16.12 44.16
C ASN A 804 10.47 -16.67 43.03
N ALA A 805 11.00 -17.39 42.04
CA ALA A 805 10.23 -17.91 40.91
C ALA A 805 9.03 -18.77 41.36
N HIS A 806 9.22 -19.73 42.28
CA HIS A 806 8.14 -20.56 42.82
C HIS A 806 7.02 -19.75 43.49
N ARG A 807 7.38 -18.67 44.20
CA ARG A 807 6.40 -17.79 44.85
C ARG A 807 5.65 -16.99 43.79
N THR A 808 6.36 -16.45 42.81
CA THR A 808 5.79 -15.64 41.71
C THR A 808 4.80 -16.45 40.87
N PHE A 809 5.13 -17.72 40.54
CA PHE A 809 4.24 -18.60 39.78
C PHE A 809 2.98 -18.95 40.57
N ARG A 810 3.09 -19.29 41.86
CA ARG A 810 1.93 -19.56 42.73
C ARG A 810 1.06 -18.33 42.97
N GLU A 811 1.65 -17.15 43.12
CA GLU A 811 0.92 -15.89 43.21
C GLU A 811 0.14 -15.59 41.92
N ARG A 812 0.74 -15.88 40.75
CA ARG A 812 0.07 -15.74 39.45
C ARG A 812 -1.10 -16.72 39.31
N GLU A 813 -0.95 -17.96 39.77
CA GLU A 813 -2.01 -18.97 39.79
C GLU A 813 -3.18 -18.54 40.68
N ARG A 814 -2.90 -18.20 41.94
CA ARG A 814 -3.92 -17.72 42.89
C ARG A 814 -4.62 -16.44 42.42
N ARG A 815 -3.89 -15.52 41.79
CA ARG A 815 -4.48 -14.29 41.26
C ARG A 815 -5.46 -14.58 40.13
N LEU A 816 -5.08 -15.45 39.20
CA LEU A 816 -5.96 -15.86 38.10
C LEU A 816 -7.24 -16.49 38.64
N GLU A 817 -7.12 -17.40 39.61
CA GLU A 817 -8.25 -18.06 40.26
C GLU A 817 -9.18 -17.06 40.97
N ARG A 818 -8.62 -16.09 41.71
CA ARG A 818 -9.41 -15.05 42.39
C ARG A 818 -10.12 -14.08 41.43
N GLU A 819 -9.43 -13.64 40.38
CA GLU A 819 -9.94 -12.61 39.47
C GLU A 819 -10.96 -13.18 38.47
N SER A 820 -10.75 -14.42 38.02
CA SER A 820 -11.48 -14.98 36.88
C SER A 820 -12.11 -16.35 37.13
N GLY A 821 -11.83 -17.00 38.27
CA GLY A 821 -12.20 -18.39 38.52
C GLY A 821 -11.44 -19.40 37.65
N GLN A 822 -10.46 -18.96 36.86
CA GLN A 822 -9.72 -19.82 35.94
C GLN A 822 -8.50 -20.44 36.63
N GLY A 823 -8.28 -21.73 36.36
CA GLY A 823 -7.03 -22.43 36.66
C GLY A 823 -6.10 -22.53 35.45
N TYR A 824 -5.04 -23.32 35.62
CA TYR A 824 -4.15 -23.73 34.54
C TYR A 824 -4.32 -25.22 34.26
N TRP A 825 -4.48 -25.57 32.98
CA TRP A 825 -4.36 -26.95 32.53
C TRP A 825 -2.88 -27.33 32.35
N TRP A 826 -2.04 -26.36 32.01
CA TRP A 826 -0.58 -26.45 32.05
C TRP A 826 0.01 -25.26 32.81
N ALA A 827 0.30 -25.48 34.10
CA ALA A 827 0.70 -24.44 35.04
C ALA A 827 2.16 -23.98 34.82
N PRO A 828 2.48 -22.69 35.10
CA PRO A 828 3.84 -22.19 35.03
C PRO A 828 4.80 -22.96 35.94
N GLY A 829 5.98 -23.29 35.41
CA GLY A 829 6.99 -24.07 36.12
C GLY A 829 6.82 -25.58 36.07
N GLU A 830 5.72 -26.09 35.51
CA GLU A 830 5.50 -27.53 35.33
C GLU A 830 5.99 -27.99 33.96
N THR A 831 6.66 -29.15 33.92
CA THR A 831 7.17 -29.74 32.67
C THR A 831 6.10 -30.52 31.89
N GLU A 832 4.96 -30.83 32.51
CA GLU A 832 3.86 -31.54 31.88
C GLU A 832 2.50 -30.93 32.24
N PRO A 833 1.46 -31.12 31.39
CA PRO A 833 0.10 -30.71 31.71
C PRO A 833 -0.43 -31.47 32.93
N ARG A 834 -1.05 -30.76 33.88
CA ARG A 834 -1.63 -31.38 35.07
C ARG A 834 -2.98 -32.06 34.78
N ARG A 835 -3.74 -31.50 33.84
CA ARG A 835 -5.07 -31.98 33.45
C ARG A 835 -5.50 -31.40 32.10
N ALA A 836 -6.64 -31.89 31.59
CA ALA A 836 -7.32 -31.27 30.46
C ALA A 836 -7.89 -29.88 30.82
N PRO A 837 -8.00 -28.95 29.84
CA PRO A 837 -8.63 -27.66 30.04
C PRO A 837 -10.13 -27.81 30.31
N VAL A 838 -10.66 -26.99 31.21
CA VAL A 838 -12.10 -26.96 31.55
C VAL A 838 -12.69 -25.56 31.37
N MET A 839 -14.02 -25.46 31.35
CA MET A 839 -14.74 -24.18 31.42
C MET A 839 -14.69 -23.66 32.85
N ALA A 840 -14.07 -22.51 33.08
CA ALA A 840 -14.11 -21.87 34.39
C ALA A 840 -15.53 -21.41 34.74
N THR A 841 -15.86 -21.49 36.02
CA THR A 841 -17.07 -20.89 36.58
C THR A 841 -16.72 -19.55 37.20
N GLN A 842 -17.58 -18.55 37.00
CA GLN A 842 -17.36 -17.24 37.61
C GLN A 842 -17.29 -17.41 39.14
N PRO A 843 -16.28 -16.84 39.82
CA PRO A 843 -16.17 -16.96 41.27
C PRO A 843 -17.39 -16.29 41.92
N ALA A 844 -17.96 -16.94 42.93
CA ALA A 844 -18.99 -16.32 43.76
C ALA A 844 -18.39 -15.07 44.42
N ARG A 845 -19.01 -13.91 44.17
CA ARG A 845 -18.57 -12.64 44.76
C ARG A 845 -18.83 -12.60 46.26
#